data_AF-A0A432QN10-F1
#
_entry.id   AF-A0A432QN10-F1
#
_cell.length_a   1.000
_cell.length_b   1.000
_cell.length_c   1.000
_cell.angle_alpha   90.00
_cell.angle_beta   90.00
_cell.angle_gamma   90.00
#
_symmetry.space_group_name_H-M   'P 1'
#
loop_
_entity.id
_entity.type
_entity.pdbx_description
1 polymer ?
#
loop_
_entity_poly.entity_id
_entity_poly.type
_entity_poly.pdbx_seq_one_letter_code
_entity_poly.pdbx_strand_id
1 'polypeptide(L)'
;STYRGLMESMRQMVGVKRLNLALQKEGRKSVEDARKIFAQYDTIEEGIQQYSKLLALAGWGILELISVDRKNKRIVFRHHNSAEGRYQKETGVCYGSGLLAGKVAGWGEIILDVPCWSDQTKFIAKGDQYDEFVVYPSDKTIENELHNLLQTDEATRADMAVAIQRLNNEIIFRKQTEQERDRFFNAINQTDESIVICDVKGDIVFVNPAFETITGYSSAEVMGKNPRILQSGEHDKKFYKKMWKTLLQKKTWKGEFINKKKDGTLFLEQVSISPATNEAGEIINYIAVKDNITEQRELEEQYRHAQKMETIGRLAGGVAHDYNNMLSVILGTAQMILMRDELSEKTIASLEQIQKAAQHSSEITNQLLAFSRKQVINPKVINVNHVVKDTIQMLGRLLLEGIEILFSPASNTKNIKIDPGQLHQIITNLCVNSGDALPEGGKLTLTIQNTAFAEDYCQGHTAFVPGNFVMLTISDNGTGIPQSILPHIFEPFFTTKEEGKGTGLGLASVYGAVKHNNGFINVESVQGQGTTFTLFFPVCEAKNDSLKRVKEDAGKTRSITLLLVENESMVREVTKKMLEVLGHKVLVAAGSKEALALFNQHKNELDLLLTDVVMPVMSGRQLQEKIERIRPDLPTLYMSGHTESVIENHGILKTGIHFLQKPFSLADLNQKIGEAIDQ
;
A
#
# COMPACT_ATOMS: atom_id res chain seq x y z
N SER A 1 -41.76 21.36 -42.38
CA SER A 1 -41.00 20.12 -42.58
C SER A 1 -39.88 20.31 -43.62
N THR A 2 -40.15 20.97 -44.74
CA THR A 2 -39.20 21.19 -45.87
C THR A 2 -37.93 21.97 -45.50
N TYR A 3 -38.01 22.89 -44.53
CA TYR A 3 -36.87 23.71 -44.08
C TYR A 3 -35.90 22.97 -43.13
N ARG A 4 -36.43 22.14 -42.22
CA ARG A 4 -35.61 21.33 -41.30
C ARG A 4 -34.89 20.20 -42.05
N GLY A 5 -35.57 19.59 -43.02
CA GLY A 5 -34.96 18.65 -43.96
C GLY A 5 -33.86 19.29 -44.81
N LEU A 6 -34.00 20.56 -45.20
CA LEU A 6 -33.00 21.31 -45.97
C LEU A 6 -31.65 21.44 -45.24
N MET A 7 -31.72 21.71 -43.94
CA MET A 7 -30.55 21.91 -43.08
C MET A 7 -29.86 20.61 -42.71
N GLU A 8 -30.65 19.56 -42.44
CA GLU A 8 -30.14 18.21 -42.23
C GLU A 8 -29.42 17.70 -43.49
N SER A 9 -30.00 17.92 -44.67
CA SER A 9 -29.40 17.52 -45.96
C SER A 9 -28.13 18.29 -46.29
N MET A 10 -28.06 19.62 -46.06
CA MET A 10 -26.80 20.37 -46.26
C MET A 10 -25.70 19.95 -45.27
N ARG A 11 -26.07 19.68 -44.00
CA ARG A 11 -25.10 19.15 -43.01
C ARG A 11 -24.61 17.75 -43.39
N GLN A 12 -25.50 16.89 -43.90
CA GLN A 12 -25.14 15.55 -44.37
C GLN A 12 -24.31 15.61 -45.67
N MET A 13 -24.55 16.56 -46.58
CA MET A 13 -23.85 16.64 -47.86
C MET A 13 -22.44 17.24 -47.79
N VAL A 14 -22.22 18.28 -46.98
CA VAL A 14 -20.92 19.00 -46.97
C VAL A 14 -20.09 18.66 -45.72
N GLY A 15 -20.72 18.05 -44.72
CA GLY A 15 -20.14 17.89 -43.39
C GLY A 15 -20.14 19.21 -42.62
N VAL A 16 -20.40 19.13 -41.32
CA VAL A 16 -20.59 20.31 -40.45
C VAL A 16 -19.37 21.25 -40.48
N LYS A 17 -18.15 20.73 -40.61
CA LYS A 17 -16.91 21.52 -40.64
C LYS A 17 -16.76 22.39 -41.90
N ARG A 18 -16.98 21.85 -43.10
CA ARG A 18 -16.80 22.61 -44.36
C ARG A 18 -17.88 23.68 -44.51
N LEU A 19 -19.12 23.37 -44.13
CA LEU A 19 -20.22 24.34 -44.14
C LEU A 19 -19.93 25.52 -43.20
N ASN A 20 -19.43 25.25 -41.99
CA ASN A 20 -19.06 26.31 -41.05
C ASN A 20 -17.89 27.17 -41.54
N LEU A 21 -16.92 26.59 -42.24
CA LEU A 21 -15.77 27.32 -42.80
C LEU A 21 -16.19 28.26 -43.94
N ALA A 22 -17.12 27.80 -44.79
CA ALA A 22 -17.69 28.61 -45.88
C ALA A 22 -18.50 29.80 -45.33
N LEU A 23 -19.32 29.57 -44.29
CA LEU A 23 -20.08 30.62 -43.62
C LEU A 23 -19.18 31.66 -42.95
N GLN A 24 -18.09 31.24 -42.31
CA GLN A 24 -17.10 32.15 -41.72
C GLN A 24 -16.40 33.03 -42.76
N LYS A 25 -16.07 32.50 -43.95
CA LYS A 25 -15.46 33.30 -45.03
C LYS A 25 -16.36 34.42 -45.56
N GLU A 26 -17.67 34.23 -45.48
CA GLU A 26 -18.69 35.24 -45.81
C GLU A 26 -19.06 36.13 -44.61
N GLY A 27 -18.41 35.99 -43.45
CA GLY A 27 -18.72 36.75 -42.24
C GLY A 27 -20.02 36.34 -41.55
N ARG A 28 -20.56 35.15 -41.85
CA ARG A 28 -21.85 34.66 -41.33
C ARG A 28 -21.66 33.71 -40.15
N LYS A 29 -22.54 33.83 -39.14
CA LYS A 29 -22.54 32.96 -37.94
C LYS A 29 -23.39 31.68 -38.09
N SER A 30 -24.36 31.67 -39.02
CA SER A 30 -25.23 30.52 -39.31
C SER A 30 -25.84 30.61 -40.70
N VAL A 31 -26.34 29.49 -41.25
CA VAL A 31 -27.15 29.50 -42.49
C VAL A 31 -28.53 30.07 -42.18
N GLU A 32 -28.90 31.19 -42.80
CA GLU A 32 -30.25 31.74 -42.76
C GLU A 32 -31.17 31.08 -43.80
N ASP A 33 -32.49 31.27 -43.62
CA ASP A 33 -33.51 30.67 -44.49
C ASP A 33 -33.39 31.16 -45.92
N ALA A 34 -33.48 30.28 -46.92
CA ALA A 34 -33.40 30.67 -48.33
C ALA A 34 -34.43 31.77 -48.66
N ARG A 35 -35.63 31.72 -48.04
CA ARG A 35 -36.63 32.79 -48.17
C ARG A 35 -36.21 34.10 -47.50
N LYS A 36 -35.47 34.04 -46.38
CA LYS A 36 -34.92 35.24 -45.71
C LYS A 36 -33.74 35.83 -46.48
N ILE A 37 -32.92 34.99 -47.10
CA ILE A 37 -31.84 35.40 -48.00
C ILE A 37 -32.45 36.10 -49.22
N PHE A 38 -33.46 35.51 -49.87
CA PHE A 38 -34.11 36.14 -51.03
C PHE A 38 -34.83 37.45 -50.68
N ALA A 39 -35.39 37.58 -49.46
CA ALA A 39 -36.04 38.79 -48.99
C ALA A 39 -35.07 39.96 -48.69
N GLN A 40 -33.76 39.72 -48.66
CA GLN A 40 -32.73 40.75 -48.45
C GLN A 40 -32.28 41.43 -49.75
N TYR A 41 -32.76 40.97 -50.91
CA TYR A 41 -32.40 41.51 -52.22
C TYR A 41 -33.65 42.07 -52.92
N ASP A 42 -33.44 43.09 -53.74
CA ASP A 42 -34.51 43.81 -54.42
C ASP A 42 -35.25 42.92 -55.43
N THR A 43 -34.58 41.87 -55.94
CA THR A 43 -35.17 40.85 -56.80
C THR A 43 -34.85 39.42 -56.32
N ILE A 44 -35.78 38.49 -56.56
CA ILE A 44 -35.60 37.06 -56.22
C ILE A 44 -34.44 36.47 -57.04
N GLU A 45 -34.28 36.95 -58.28
CA GLU A 45 -33.22 36.59 -59.19
C GLU A 45 -31.82 36.94 -58.62
N GLU A 46 -31.65 38.10 -57.99
CA GLU A 46 -30.41 38.47 -57.29
C GLU A 46 -30.18 37.58 -56.05
N GLY A 47 -31.23 37.26 -55.31
CA GLY A 47 -31.16 36.35 -54.17
C GLY A 47 -30.65 34.96 -54.55
N ILE A 48 -31.08 34.44 -55.71
CA ILE A 48 -30.63 33.14 -56.24
C ILE A 48 -29.15 33.18 -56.62
N GLN A 49 -28.67 34.27 -57.23
CA GLN A 49 -27.24 34.42 -57.56
C GLN A 49 -26.37 34.42 -56.30
N GLN A 50 -26.83 35.03 -55.21
CA GLN A 50 -26.08 35.05 -53.95
C GLN A 50 -26.11 33.68 -53.25
N TYR A 51 -27.23 32.96 -53.33
CA TYR A 51 -27.31 31.59 -52.84
C TYR A 51 -26.37 30.64 -53.60
N SER A 52 -26.21 30.84 -54.91
CA SER A 52 -25.24 30.10 -55.74
C SER A 52 -23.79 30.29 -55.29
N LYS A 53 -23.39 31.50 -54.89
CA LYS A 53 -22.04 31.74 -54.36
C LYS A 53 -21.75 30.94 -53.09
N LEU A 54 -22.74 30.76 -52.22
CA LEU A 54 -22.63 29.92 -51.02
C LEU A 54 -22.45 28.44 -51.39
N LEU A 55 -23.16 27.94 -52.42
CA LEU A 55 -22.98 26.58 -52.94
C LEU A 55 -21.58 26.38 -53.55
N ALA A 56 -21.04 27.40 -54.22
CA ALA A 56 -19.70 27.38 -54.78
C ALA A 56 -18.62 27.33 -53.70
N LEU A 57 -18.74 28.13 -52.65
CA LEU A 57 -17.85 28.11 -51.48
C LEU A 57 -17.87 26.76 -50.75
N ALA A 58 -18.99 26.04 -50.79
CA ALA A 58 -19.13 24.70 -50.24
C ALA A 58 -18.51 23.59 -51.13
N GLY A 59 -17.97 23.93 -52.31
CA GLY A 59 -17.22 23.01 -53.16
C GLY A 59 -18.05 22.17 -54.12
N TRP A 60 -19.31 22.51 -54.36
CA TRP A 60 -20.22 21.72 -55.20
C TRP A 60 -20.43 22.25 -56.62
N GLY A 61 -20.09 23.52 -56.86
CA GLY A 61 -20.26 24.12 -58.18
C GLY A 61 -20.91 25.49 -58.14
N ILE A 62 -21.07 26.11 -59.30
CA ILE A 62 -21.73 27.41 -59.45
C ILE A 62 -23.07 27.17 -60.15
N LEU A 63 -24.17 27.58 -59.52
CA LEU A 63 -25.50 27.50 -60.11
C LEU A 63 -25.90 28.87 -60.71
N GLU A 64 -26.06 28.94 -62.01
CA GLU A 64 -26.39 30.17 -62.73
C GLU A 64 -27.84 30.13 -63.20
N LEU A 65 -28.58 31.21 -62.98
CA LEU A 65 -29.89 31.42 -63.58
C LEU A 65 -29.69 31.98 -64.99
N ILE A 66 -29.98 31.17 -66.01
CA ILE A 66 -29.70 31.50 -67.42
C ILE A 66 -30.82 32.32 -68.03
N SER A 67 -32.07 31.96 -67.78
CA SER A 67 -33.22 32.72 -68.30
C SER A 67 -34.48 32.49 -67.47
N VAL A 68 -35.31 33.53 -67.38
CA VAL A 68 -36.66 33.50 -66.81
C VAL A 68 -37.62 34.01 -67.88
N ASP A 69 -38.33 33.10 -68.54
CA ASP A 69 -39.41 33.43 -69.49
C ASP A 69 -40.75 33.31 -68.76
N ARG A 70 -41.21 34.43 -68.18
CA ARG A 70 -42.48 34.48 -67.45
C ARG A 70 -43.70 34.27 -68.37
N LYS A 71 -43.57 34.61 -69.67
CA LYS A 71 -44.68 34.48 -70.63
C LYS A 71 -44.94 33.02 -70.99
N ASN A 72 -43.88 32.26 -71.24
CA ASN A 72 -43.96 30.82 -71.50
C ASN A 72 -43.81 29.97 -70.23
N LYS A 73 -43.78 30.61 -69.06
CA LYS A 73 -43.58 29.99 -67.74
C LYS A 73 -42.43 28.98 -67.74
N ARG A 74 -41.25 29.42 -68.18
CA ARG A 74 -40.08 28.55 -68.31
C ARG A 74 -38.87 29.21 -67.70
N ILE A 75 -38.12 28.46 -66.88
CA ILE A 75 -36.86 28.93 -66.28
C ILE A 75 -35.75 27.96 -66.65
N VAL A 76 -34.57 28.47 -66.93
CA VAL A 76 -33.38 27.65 -67.21
C VAL A 76 -32.29 27.96 -66.20
N PHE A 77 -31.79 26.92 -65.54
CA PHE A 77 -30.63 26.99 -64.66
C PHE A 77 -29.47 26.17 -65.23
N ARG A 78 -28.24 26.62 -65.00
CA ARG A 78 -27.02 25.90 -65.36
C ARG A 78 -26.15 25.66 -64.12
N HIS A 79 -25.78 24.42 -63.86
CA HIS A 79 -24.91 24.07 -62.74
C HIS A 79 -23.52 23.67 -63.24
N HIS A 80 -22.50 24.47 -62.94
CA HIS A 80 -21.11 24.15 -63.25
C HIS A 80 -20.55 23.20 -62.18
N ASN A 81 -20.20 21.97 -62.57
CA ASN A 81 -19.81 20.91 -61.65
C ASN A 81 -18.41 21.15 -61.04
N SER A 82 -18.27 20.93 -59.73
CA SER A 82 -16.96 20.91 -59.08
C SER A 82 -16.15 19.65 -59.45
N ALA A 83 -14.87 19.60 -59.05
CA ALA A 83 -14.04 18.40 -59.23
C ALA A 83 -14.66 17.16 -58.54
N GLU A 84 -15.23 17.35 -57.35
CA GLU A 84 -15.89 16.29 -56.58
C GLU A 84 -17.20 15.83 -57.25
N GLY A 85 -18.01 16.78 -57.77
CA GLY A 85 -19.22 16.47 -58.54
C GLY A 85 -18.93 15.71 -59.85
N ARG A 86 -17.80 16.01 -60.52
CA ARG A 86 -17.34 15.26 -61.70
C ARG A 86 -16.94 13.83 -61.37
N TYR A 87 -16.20 13.63 -60.27
CA TYR A 87 -15.82 12.29 -59.80
C TYR A 87 -17.02 11.40 -59.44
N GLN A 88 -18.03 11.97 -58.78
CA GLN A 88 -19.29 11.28 -58.46
C GLN A 88 -20.04 10.81 -59.74
N LYS A 89 -20.01 11.62 -60.80
CA LYS A 89 -20.58 11.23 -62.10
C LYS A 89 -19.78 10.14 -62.80
N GLU A 90 -18.45 10.21 -62.75
CA GLU A 90 -17.57 9.17 -63.34
C GLU A 90 -17.77 7.80 -62.70
N THR A 91 -18.07 7.78 -61.40
CA THR A 91 -18.34 6.58 -60.60
C THR A 91 -19.80 6.11 -60.66
N GLY A 92 -20.68 6.83 -61.38
CA GLY A 92 -22.09 6.47 -61.56
C GLY A 92 -22.99 6.80 -60.36
N VAL A 93 -22.48 7.51 -59.35
CA VAL A 93 -23.19 7.83 -58.10
C VAL A 93 -23.56 9.31 -58.10
N CYS A 94 -24.73 9.67 -58.66
CA CYS A 94 -25.09 11.08 -58.91
C CYS A 94 -26.12 11.65 -57.91
N TYR A 95 -25.81 11.63 -56.61
CA TYR A 95 -26.72 12.18 -55.58
C TYR A 95 -26.95 13.69 -55.71
N GLY A 96 -25.94 14.46 -56.13
CA GLY A 96 -26.03 15.93 -56.19
C GLY A 96 -27.06 16.48 -57.19
N SER A 97 -27.10 15.94 -58.41
CA SER A 97 -27.92 16.50 -59.50
C SER A 97 -29.43 16.33 -59.28
N GLY A 98 -29.87 15.20 -58.72
CA GLY A 98 -31.28 14.95 -58.43
C GLY A 98 -31.82 15.84 -57.28
N LEU A 99 -30.98 16.09 -56.27
CA LEU A 99 -31.31 17.02 -55.18
C LEU A 99 -31.39 18.47 -55.69
N LEU A 100 -30.47 18.88 -56.58
CA LEU A 100 -30.48 20.19 -57.24
C LEU A 100 -31.73 20.40 -58.11
N ALA A 101 -32.17 19.37 -58.86
CA ALA A 101 -33.40 19.40 -59.64
C ALA A 101 -34.62 19.77 -58.77
N GLY A 102 -34.82 19.05 -57.65
CA GLY A 102 -35.90 19.37 -56.71
C GLY A 102 -35.82 20.78 -56.13
N LYS A 103 -34.62 21.37 -55.99
CA LYS A 103 -34.45 22.75 -55.51
C LYS A 103 -34.83 23.79 -56.56
N VAL A 104 -34.37 23.63 -57.80
CA VAL A 104 -34.70 24.59 -58.87
C VAL A 104 -36.20 24.54 -59.21
N ALA A 105 -36.85 23.39 -59.07
CA ALA A 105 -38.30 23.26 -59.17
C ALA A 105 -39.02 24.11 -58.10
N GLY A 106 -38.61 24.00 -56.83
CA GLY A 106 -39.18 24.80 -55.74
C GLY A 106 -38.88 26.30 -55.86
N TRP A 107 -37.77 26.70 -56.47
CA TRP A 107 -37.52 28.11 -56.81
C TRP A 107 -38.39 28.58 -57.98
N GLY A 108 -38.62 27.73 -58.99
CA GLY A 108 -39.57 28.04 -60.05
C GLY A 108 -40.98 28.25 -59.54
N GLU A 109 -41.41 27.50 -58.53
CA GLU A 109 -42.69 27.71 -57.86
C GLU A 109 -42.80 29.11 -57.24
N ILE A 110 -41.70 29.59 -56.62
CA ILE A 110 -41.64 30.94 -56.06
C ILE A 110 -41.61 32.02 -57.16
N ILE A 111 -40.87 31.80 -58.25
CA ILE A 111 -40.69 32.79 -59.33
C ILE A 111 -41.92 32.91 -60.22
N LEU A 112 -42.59 31.80 -60.51
CA LEU A 112 -43.74 31.71 -61.43
C LEU A 112 -45.10 31.68 -60.71
N ASP A 113 -45.10 31.56 -59.38
CA ASP A 113 -46.29 31.46 -58.52
C ASP A 113 -47.25 30.33 -58.92
N VAL A 114 -46.68 29.21 -59.38
CA VAL A 114 -47.40 27.99 -59.76
C VAL A 114 -46.56 26.74 -59.46
N PRO A 115 -47.15 25.58 -59.13
CA PRO A 115 -46.39 24.35 -58.96
C PRO A 115 -45.53 24.04 -60.19
N CYS A 116 -44.23 23.84 -59.96
CA CYS A 116 -43.26 23.66 -61.02
C CYS A 116 -42.55 22.32 -60.87
N TRP A 117 -42.22 21.72 -62.02
CA TRP A 117 -41.33 20.58 -62.12
C TRP A 117 -40.07 21.00 -62.87
N SER A 118 -38.96 20.34 -62.57
CA SER A 118 -37.72 20.52 -63.30
C SER A 118 -37.39 19.27 -64.08
N ASP A 119 -37.31 19.37 -65.40
CA ASP A 119 -36.62 18.34 -66.17
C ASP A 119 -35.15 18.70 -66.26
N GLN A 120 -34.31 17.71 -65.96
CA GLN A 120 -32.91 17.77 -66.30
C GLN A 120 -32.80 17.46 -67.80
N THR A 121 -32.97 18.49 -68.64
CA THR A 121 -33.15 18.33 -70.09
C THR A 121 -31.88 17.89 -70.83
N LYS A 122 -30.70 18.04 -70.21
CA LYS A 122 -29.46 17.45 -70.71
C LYS A 122 -28.78 16.68 -69.59
N PHE A 123 -28.98 15.37 -69.59
CA PHE A 123 -28.04 14.47 -68.94
C PHE A 123 -26.83 14.35 -69.87
N ILE A 124 -25.83 15.22 -69.72
CA ILE A 124 -24.60 15.05 -70.50
C ILE A 124 -23.73 14.04 -69.75
N ALA A 125 -23.67 12.85 -70.33
CA ALA A 125 -22.89 11.73 -69.83
C ALA A 125 -21.39 12.09 -69.71
N LYS A 126 -20.72 11.48 -68.72
CA LYS A 126 -19.26 11.41 -68.48
C LYS A 126 -18.39 12.52 -69.13
N GLY A 127 -17.93 13.45 -68.30
CA GLY A 127 -16.84 14.38 -68.65
C GLY A 127 -17.23 15.84 -68.82
N ASP A 128 -18.53 16.17 -68.81
CA ASP A 128 -18.99 17.52 -69.06
C ASP A 128 -18.87 18.48 -67.86
N GLN A 129 -18.60 19.75 -68.16
CA GLN A 129 -18.32 20.78 -67.16
C GLN A 129 -19.59 21.32 -66.47
N TYR A 130 -20.79 21.10 -67.01
CA TYR A 130 -22.04 21.65 -66.45
C TYR A 130 -23.29 20.80 -66.73
N ASP A 131 -24.36 21.02 -65.96
CA ASP A 131 -25.72 20.50 -66.19
C ASP A 131 -26.70 21.64 -66.48
N GLU A 132 -27.75 21.37 -67.27
CA GLU A 132 -28.85 22.32 -67.49
C GLU A 132 -30.18 21.75 -66.98
N PHE A 133 -30.86 22.55 -66.16
CA PHE A 133 -32.18 22.26 -65.62
C PHE A 133 -33.21 23.21 -66.21
N VAL A 134 -34.29 22.66 -66.77
CA VAL A 134 -35.40 23.44 -67.28
C VAL A 134 -36.59 23.24 -66.37
N VAL A 135 -37.06 24.35 -65.79
CA VAL A 135 -38.19 24.38 -64.86
C VAL A 135 -39.42 24.90 -65.60
N TYR A 136 -40.54 24.22 -65.43
CA TYR A 136 -41.82 24.52 -66.07
C TYR A 136 -42.99 24.11 -65.17
N PRO A 137 -44.19 24.74 -65.31
CA PRO A 137 -45.38 24.37 -64.55
C PRO A 137 -45.76 22.92 -64.77
N SER A 138 -46.11 22.21 -63.71
CA SER A 138 -46.51 20.80 -63.82
C SER A 138 -47.52 20.41 -62.74
N ASP A 139 -48.48 19.58 -63.15
CA ASP A 139 -49.43 18.92 -62.23
C ASP A 139 -48.86 17.61 -61.65
N LYS A 140 -47.56 17.31 -61.90
CA LYS A 140 -46.87 16.13 -61.36
C LYS A 140 -46.69 16.26 -59.85
N THR A 141 -47.30 15.35 -59.09
CA THR A 141 -47.10 15.19 -57.65
C THR A 141 -46.19 13.99 -57.35
N ILE A 142 -45.51 13.99 -56.20
CA ILE A 142 -44.69 12.86 -55.72
C ILE A 142 -45.53 11.56 -55.66
N GLU A 143 -46.82 11.67 -55.35
CA GLU A 143 -47.76 10.54 -55.32
C GLU A 143 -47.97 9.90 -56.70
N ASN A 144 -48.01 10.70 -57.77
CA ASN A 144 -48.13 10.20 -59.14
C ASN A 144 -46.84 9.57 -59.66
N GLU A 145 -45.66 10.05 -59.24
CA GLU A 145 -44.39 9.38 -59.54
C GLU A 145 -44.22 8.07 -58.78
N LEU A 146 -44.66 8.03 -57.51
CA LEU A 146 -44.69 6.78 -56.75
C LEU A 146 -45.61 5.75 -57.44
N HIS A 147 -46.76 6.21 -57.96
CA HIS A 147 -47.68 5.36 -58.70
C HIS A 147 -47.09 4.85 -60.04
N ASN A 148 -46.35 5.68 -60.77
CA ASN A 148 -45.66 5.28 -62.01
C ASN A 148 -44.45 4.36 -61.76
N LEU A 149 -43.69 4.59 -60.67
CA LEU A 149 -42.65 3.66 -60.20
C LEU A 149 -43.25 2.32 -59.74
N LEU A 150 -44.49 2.35 -59.24
CA LEU A 150 -45.30 1.17 -58.94
C LEU A 150 -45.94 0.52 -60.19
N GLN A 151 -45.62 0.97 -61.41
CA GLN A 151 -45.99 0.32 -62.67
C GLN A 151 -44.81 -0.21 -63.51
N THR A 152 -43.55 -0.09 -63.05
CA THR A 152 -42.40 -0.71 -63.74
C THR A 152 -42.33 -2.23 -63.52
N ASP A 153 -41.79 -2.93 -64.52
CA ASP A 153 -41.82 -4.39 -64.69
C ASP A 153 -41.42 -5.17 -63.41
N GLU A 154 -42.17 -6.23 -63.11
CA GLU A 154 -42.15 -6.95 -61.82
C GLU A 154 -40.74 -7.50 -61.48
N ALA A 155 -39.98 -7.86 -62.52
CA ALA A 155 -38.60 -8.33 -62.42
C ALA A 155 -37.63 -7.27 -61.87
N THR A 156 -37.77 -6.00 -62.27
CA THR A 156 -36.84 -4.93 -61.85
C THR A 156 -37.06 -4.54 -60.39
N ARG A 157 -38.29 -4.68 -59.87
CA ARG A 157 -38.58 -4.51 -58.43
C ARG A 157 -38.01 -5.63 -57.58
N ALA A 158 -38.15 -6.88 -58.04
CA ALA A 158 -37.58 -8.02 -57.35
C ALA A 158 -36.06 -7.90 -57.24
N ASP A 159 -35.38 -7.54 -58.34
CA ASP A 159 -33.92 -7.38 -58.35
C ASP A 159 -33.43 -6.23 -57.47
N MET A 160 -34.13 -5.09 -57.48
CA MET A 160 -33.78 -3.93 -56.65
C MET A 160 -34.06 -4.17 -55.16
N ALA A 161 -35.16 -4.86 -54.82
CA ALA A 161 -35.45 -5.28 -53.46
C ALA A 161 -34.39 -6.26 -52.93
N VAL A 162 -33.97 -7.22 -53.75
CA VAL A 162 -32.90 -8.17 -53.42
C VAL A 162 -31.56 -7.44 -53.23
N ALA A 163 -31.22 -6.46 -54.06
CA ALA A 163 -30.00 -5.68 -53.93
C ALA A 163 -29.97 -4.82 -52.66
N ILE A 164 -31.08 -4.14 -52.32
CA ILE A 164 -31.21 -3.36 -51.09
C ILE A 164 -31.12 -4.27 -49.86
N GLN A 165 -31.75 -5.44 -49.90
CA GLN A 165 -31.69 -6.40 -48.81
C GLN A 165 -30.27 -6.96 -48.60
N ARG A 166 -29.53 -7.23 -49.68
CA ARG A 166 -28.11 -7.60 -49.61
C ARG A 166 -27.25 -6.49 -48.99
N LEU A 167 -27.45 -5.24 -49.39
CA LEU A 167 -26.70 -4.10 -48.86
C LEU A 167 -26.99 -3.85 -47.38
N ASN A 168 -28.26 -3.95 -46.97
CA ASN A 168 -28.67 -3.83 -45.57
C ASN A 168 -28.06 -4.95 -44.72
N ASN A 169 -28.06 -6.19 -45.21
CA ASN A 169 -27.43 -7.31 -44.52
C ASN A 169 -25.91 -7.09 -44.33
N GLU A 170 -25.22 -6.60 -45.37
CA GLU A 170 -23.78 -6.26 -45.28
C GLU A 170 -23.51 -5.14 -44.28
N ILE A 171 -24.34 -4.09 -44.24
CA ILE A 171 -24.20 -2.99 -43.27
C ILE A 171 -24.45 -3.49 -41.84
N ILE A 172 -25.48 -4.32 -41.64
CA ILE A 172 -25.77 -4.92 -40.33
C ILE A 172 -24.60 -5.78 -39.88
N PHE A 173 -24.08 -6.64 -40.77
CA PHE A 173 -22.94 -7.50 -40.49
C PHE A 173 -21.70 -6.69 -40.10
N ARG A 174 -21.32 -5.66 -40.88
CA ARG A 174 -20.18 -4.78 -40.54
C ARG A 174 -20.36 -4.09 -39.20
N LYS A 175 -21.55 -3.57 -38.91
CA LYS A 175 -21.86 -2.95 -37.62
C LYS A 175 -21.74 -3.95 -36.47
N GLN A 176 -22.18 -5.19 -36.66
CA GLN A 176 -22.04 -6.23 -35.65
C GLN A 176 -20.56 -6.56 -35.42
N THR A 177 -19.76 -6.74 -36.47
CA THR A 177 -18.32 -6.99 -36.36
C THR A 177 -17.58 -5.83 -35.67
N GLU A 178 -17.94 -4.59 -36.00
CA GLU A 178 -17.37 -3.40 -35.35
C GLU A 178 -17.75 -3.33 -33.86
N GLN A 179 -19.02 -3.58 -33.53
CA GLN A 179 -19.48 -3.65 -32.14
C GLN A 179 -18.81 -4.76 -31.33
N GLU A 180 -18.64 -5.95 -31.92
CA GLU A 180 -17.95 -7.06 -31.27
C GLU A 180 -16.47 -6.72 -31.03
N ARG A 181 -15.79 -6.16 -32.04
CA ARG A 181 -14.41 -5.69 -31.91
C ARG A 181 -14.30 -4.66 -30.77
N ASP A 182 -15.16 -3.65 -30.76
CA ASP A 182 -15.14 -2.61 -29.73
C ASP A 182 -15.42 -3.17 -28.33
N ARG A 183 -16.33 -4.16 -28.21
CA ARG A 183 -16.55 -4.88 -26.94
C ARG A 183 -15.30 -5.60 -26.47
N PHE A 184 -14.60 -6.33 -27.34
CA PHE A 184 -13.36 -7.01 -26.96
C PHE A 184 -12.24 -6.04 -26.59
N PHE A 185 -12.07 -4.95 -27.35
CA PHE A 185 -11.09 -3.92 -27.02
C PHE A 185 -11.39 -3.27 -25.66
N ASN A 186 -12.65 -2.95 -25.40
CA ASN A 186 -13.04 -2.38 -24.11
C ASN A 186 -12.81 -3.36 -22.95
N ALA A 187 -13.10 -4.65 -23.14
CA ALA A 187 -12.84 -5.67 -22.13
C ALA A 187 -11.35 -5.77 -21.78
N ILE A 188 -10.47 -5.82 -22.77
CA ILE A 188 -9.00 -5.87 -22.59
C ILE A 188 -8.45 -4.59 -21.93
N ASN A 189 -9.06 -3.43 -22.22
CA ASN A 189 -8.61 -2.16 -21.65
C ASN A 189 -9.08 -1.94 -20.20
N GLN A 190 -10.06 -2.69 -19.73
CA GLN A 190 -10.61 -2.60 -18.38
C GLN A 190 -10.00 -3.64 -17.41
N THR A 191 -9.14 -4.55 -17.88
CA THR A 191 -8.45 -5.50 -17.01
C THR A 191 -7.36 -4.81 -16.20
N ASP A 192 -7.21 -5.19 -14.94
CA ASP A 192 -6.13 -4.73 -14.07
C ASP A 192 -4.79 -5.42 -14.40
N GLU A 193 -4.83 -6.57 -15.06
CA GLU A 193 -3.63 -7.23 -15.57
C GLU A 193 -3.05 -6.50 -16.79
N SER A 194 -1.72 -6.42 -16.83
CA SER A 194 -0.99 -5.88 -17.98
C SER A 194 -1.01 -6.89 -19.11
N ILE A 195 -1.61 -6.51 -20.24
CA ILE A 195 -1.67 -7.31 -21.46
C ILE A 195 -0.72 -6.71 -22.50
N VAL A 196 0.19 -7.53 -23.01
CA VAL A 196 1.15 -7.16 -24.06
C VAL A 196 1.05 -8.16 -25.21
N ILE A 197 0.85 -7.66 -26.43
CA ILE A 197 0.88 -8.48 -27.63
C ILE A 197 2.13 -8.12 -28.42
N CYS A 198 2.89 -9.14 -28.81
CA CYS A 198 4.05 -9.00 -29.67
C CYS A 198 3.84 -9.72 -31.00
N ASP A 199 4.48 -9.23 -32.05
CA ASP A 199 4.54 -9.92 -33.33
C ASP A 199 5.44 -11.17 -33.28
N VAL A 200 5.59 -11.86 -34.42
CA VAL A 200 6.46 -13.04 -34.54
C VAL A 200 7.95 -12.77 -34.31
N LYS A 201 8.39 -11.50 -34.41
CA LYS A 201 9.78 -11.09 -34.12
C LYS A 201 9.97 -10.76 -32.64
N GLY A 202 8.88 -10.65 -31.89
CA GLY A 202 8.87 -10.30 -30.47
C GLY A 202 8.85 -8.80 -30.22
N ASP A 203 8.42 -8.00 -31.20
CA ASP A 203 8.24 -6.55 -31.05
C ASP A 203 6.80 -6.23 -30.64
N ILE A 204 6.63 -5.27 -29.74
CA ILE A 204 5.33 -4.92 -29.15
C ILE A 204 4.43 -4.28 -30.21
N VAL A 205 3.25 -4.87 -30.41
CA VAL A 205 2.20 -4.39 -31.32
C VAL A 205 0.96 -3.89 -30.59
N PHE A 206 0.83 -4.20 -29.29
CA PHE A 206 -0.26 -3.70 -28.47
C PHE A 206 0.10 -3.79 -26.97
N VAL A 207 -0.34 -2.80 -26.21
CA VAL A 207 -0.38 -2.80 -24.74
C VAL A 207 -1.69 -2.20 -24.27
N ASN A 208 -2.24 -2.68 -23.16
CA ASN A 208 -3.44 -2.11 -22.53
C ASN A 208 -3.07 -1.01 -21.50
N PRO A 209 -4.03 -0.21 -20.99
CA PRO A 209 -3.77 0.84 -20.01
C PRO A 209 -3.13 0.37 -18.70
N ALA A 210 -3.39 -0.86 -18.26
CA ALA A 210 -2.77 -1.43 -17.07
C ALA A 210 -1.24 -1.53 -17.21
N PHE A 211 -0.73 -1.88 -18.41
CA PHE A 211 0.70 -1.85 -18.69
C PHE A 211 1.30 -0.46 -18.46
N GLU A 212 0.64 0.59 -18.92
CA GLU A 212 1.13 1.96 -18.77
C GLU A 212 1.18 2.38 -17.29
N THR A 213 0.13 2.02 -16.55
CA THR A 213 0.00 2.31 -15.11
C THR A 213 1.06 1.57 -14.29
N ILE A 214 1.29 0.29 -14.56
CA ILE A 214 2.24 -0.54 -13.79
C ILE A 214 3.69 -0.17 -14.11
N THR A 215 4.02 0.02 -15.40
CA THR A 215 5.41 0.19 -15.84
C THR A 215 5.86 1.65 -15.92
N GLY A 216 4.92 2.59 -16.02
CA GLY A 216 5.18 4.02 -16.25
C GLY A 216 5.54 4.38 -17.68
N TYR A 217 5.58 3.42 -18.61
CA TYR A 217 5.81 3.66 -20.03
C TYR A 217 4.49 3.87 -20.77
N SER A 218 4.41 4.91 -21.61
CA SER A 218 3.26 5.08 -22.50
C SER A 218 3.33 4.10 -23.68
N SER A 219 2.17 3.74 -24.22
CA SER A 219 2.03 2.90 -25.42
C SER A 219 2.88 3.43 -26.57
N ALA A 220 2.81 4.74 -26.84
CA ALA A 220 3.62 5.38 -27.89
C ALA A 220 5.13 5.19 -27.72
N GLU A 221 5.64 5.06 -26.49
CA GLU A 221 7.06 4.85 -26.22
C GLU A 221 7.52 3.40 -26.43
N VAL A 222 6.61 2.43 -26.35
CA VAL A 222 6.93 0.99 -26.37
C VAL A 222 6.51 0.29 -27.66
N MET A 223 5.57 0.87 -28.42
CA MET A 223 5.16 0.33 -29.72
C MET A 223 6.35 0.14 -30.67
N GLY A 224 6.47 -1.05 -31.26
CA GLY A 224 7.56 -1.45 -32.15
C GLY A 224 8.89 -1.73 -31.44
N LYS A 225 8.97 -1.63 -30.11
CA LYS A 225 10.15 -2.03 -29.33
C LYS A 225 9.99 -3.44 -28.78
N ASN A 226 11.12 -4.04 -28.43
CA ASN A 226 11.13 -5.33 -27.78
C ASN A 226 10.84 -5.21 -26.27
N PRO A 227 10.06 -6.12 -25.65
CA PRO A 227 9.76 -6.10 -24.20
C PRO A 227 10.98 -6.10 -23.27
N ARG A 228 12.18 -6.38 -23.81
CA ARG A 228 13.44 -6.26 -23.07
C ARG A 228 13.70 -4.88 -22.46
N ILE A 229 12.99 -3.84 -22.89
CA ILE A 229 13.05 -2.52 -22.27
C ILE A 229 12.75 -2.55 -20.75
N LEU A 230 11.97 -3.54 -20.29
CA LEU A 230 11.65 -3.75 -18.88
C LEU A 230 12.68 -4.60 -18.13
N GLN A 231 13.73 -5.12 -18.78
CA GLN A 231 14.69 -6.02 -18.14
C GLN A 231 15.46 -5.33 -17.01
N SER A 232 15.43 -5.95 -15.84
CA SER A 232 16.21 -5.55 -14.67
C SER A 232 17.69 -5.98 -14.74
N GLY A 233 17.96 -7.12 -15.37
CA GLY A 233 19.26 -7.81 -15.33
C GLY A 233 19.33 -8.97 -14.33
N GLU A 234 18.30 -9.18 -13.52
CA GLU A 234 18.26 -10.23 -12.48
C GLU A 234 18.13 -11.66 -13.03
N HIS A 235 17.59 -11.81 -14.24
CA HIS A 235 17.39 -13.10 -14.89
C HIS A 235 18.51 -13.44 -15.87
N ASP A 236 19.03 -14.67 -15.80
CA ASP A 236 20.12 -15.12 -16.64
C ASP A 236 19.69 -15.42 -18.10
N LYS A 237 20.68 -15.58 -19.00
CA LYS A 237 20.39 -15.93 -20.41
C LYS A 237 19.71 -17.30 -20.56
N LYS A 238 19.90 -18.24 -19.61
CA LYS A 238 19.31 -19.58 -19.68
C LYS A 238 17.81 -19.52 -19.43
N PHE A 239 17.36 -18.65 -18.53
CA PHE A 239 15.95 -18.37 -18.24
C PHE A 239 15.19 -17.98 -19.51
N TYR A 240 15.66 -16.94 -20.22
CA TYR A 240 15.04 -16.49 -21.46
C TYR A 240 15.11 -17.54 -22.58
N LYS A 241 16.20 -18.31 -22.65
CA LYS A 241 16.33 -19.41 -23.62
C LYS A 241 15.29 -20.52 -23.38
N LYS A 242 15.01 -20.85 -22.11
CA LYS A 242 13.98 -21.81 -21.73
C LYS A 242 12.58 -21.30 -22.12
N MET A 243 12.29 -20.03 -21.83
CA MET A 243 11.05 -19.37 -22.23
C MET A 243 10.82 -19.46 -23.74
N TRP A 244 11.77 -18.98 -24.55
CA TRP A 244 11.64 -19.01 -26.01
C TRP A 244 11.53 -20.43 -26.57
N LYS A 245 12.26 -21.40 -25.99
CA LYS A 245 12.13 -22.82 -26.38
C LYS A 245 10.70 -23.33 -26.18
N THR A 246 10.04 -22.98 -25.07
CA THR A 246 8.64 -23.37 -24.81
C THR A 246 7.68 -22.71 -25.81
N LEU A 247 7.85 -21.41 -26.06
CA LEU A 247 6.98 -20.64 -26.96
C LEU A 247 7.08 -21.12 -28.41
N LEU A 248 8.29 -21.39 -28.90
CA LEU A 248 8.52 -21.92 -30.26
C LEU A 248 7.94 -23.33 -30.45
N GLN A 249 7.73 -24.08 -29.36
CA GLN A 249 7.04 -25.37 -29.38
C GLN A 249 5.51 -25.22 -29.34
N LYS A 250 4.98 -24.01 -29.55
CA LYS A 250 3.54 -23.68 -29.48
C LYS A 250 2.91 -23.97 -28.11
N LYS A 251 3.71 -23.90 -27.04
CA LYS A 251 3.25 -24.11 -25.66
C LYS A 251 3.24 -22.79 -24.90
N THR A 252 2.27 -22.63 -24.00
CA THR A 252 2.24 -21.53 -23.04
C THR A 252 3.40 -21.66 -22.06
N TRP A 253 4.14 -20.57 -21.88
CA TRP A 253 5.14 -20.44 -20.84
C TRP A 253 4.58 -19.66 -19.65
N LYS A 254 4.86 -20.11 -18.43
CA LYS A 254 4.50 -19.42 -17.19
C LYS A 254 5.73 -19.26 -16.32
N GLY A 255 5.86 -18.12 -15.66
CA GLY A 255 6.96 -17.84 -14.73
C GLY A 255 6.85 -16.46 -14.11
N GLU A 256 7.83 -16.14 -13.27
CA GLU A 256 7.93 -14.83 -12.61
C GLU A 256 9.10 -14.05 -13.23
N PHE A 257 8.91 -12.75 -13.47
CA PHE A 257 9.98 -11.84 -13.84
C PHE A 257 10.21 -10.80 -12.75
N ILE A 258 11.47 -10.43 -12.57
CA ILE A 258 11.84 -9.22 -11.84
C ILE A 258 12.16 -8.21 -12.92
N ASN A 259 11.33 -7.20 -13.09
CA ASN A 259 11.46 -6.17 -14.11
C ASN A 259 11.68 -4.81 -13.47
N LYS A 260 11.99 -3.84 -14.31
CA LYS A 260 12.26 -2.46 -13.92
C LYS A 260 11.27 -1.52 -14.58
N LYS A 261 10.64 -0.66 -13.78
CA LYS A 261 9.78 0.43 -14.24
C LYS A 261 10.60 1.56 -14.88
N LYS A 262 9.93 2.51 -15.50
CA LYS A 262 10.57 3.68 -16.15
C LYS A 262 11.40 4.53 -15.18
N ASP A 263 10.95 4.66 -13.94
CA ASP A 263 11.63 5.39 -12.86
C ASP A 263 12.85 4.64 -12.27
N GLY A 264 13.07 3.39 -12.68
CA GLY A 264 14.14 2.53 -12.18
C GLY A 264 13.73 1.59 -11.04
N THR A 265 12.51 1.70 -10.52
CA THR A 265 11.99 0.83 -9.45
C THR A 265 11.84 -0.60 -9.95
N LEU A 266 12.33 -1.56 -9.18
CA LEU A 266 12.13 -2.98 -9.48
C LEU A 266 10.74 -3.43 -9.05
N PHE A 267 10.14 -4.32 -9.82
CA PHE A 267 8.85 -4.93 -9.48
C PHE A 267 8.83 -6.39 -9.94
N LEU A 268 8.07 -7.19 -9.20
CA LEU A 268 7.87 -8.61 -9.47
C LEU A 268 6.55 -8.79 -10.22
N GLU A 269 6.59 -9.48 -11.36
CA GLU A 269 5.41 -9.83 -12.13
C GLU A 269 5.31 -11.35 -12.32
N GLN A 270 4.10 -11.88 -12.17
CA GLN A 270 3.76 -13.22 -12.61
C GLN A 270 3.23 -13.16 -14.05
N VAL A 271 3.79 -13.99 -14.92
CA VAL A 271 3.56 -13.86 -16.37
C VAL A 271 3.16 -15.19 -16.99
N SER A 272 2.14 -15.12 -17.84
CA SER A 272 1.75 -16.19 -18.76
C SER A 272 1.88 -15.68 -20.19
N ILE A 273 2.74 -16.33 -20.98
CA ILE A 273 2.98 -16.00 -22.39
C ILE A 273 2.48 -17.15 -23.26
N SER A 274 1.54 -16.86 -24.16
CA SER A 274 0.90 -17.82 -25.05
C SER A 274 1.09 -17.43 -26.51
N PRO A 275 1.53 -18.35 -27.39
CA PRO A 275 1.54 -18.12 -28.83
C PRO A 275 0.11 -18.21 -29.39
N ALA A 276 -0.30 -17.19 -30.14
CA ALA A 276 -1.53 -17.21 -30.92
C ALA A 276 -1.24 -17.75 -32.32
N THR A 277 -2.08 -18.66 -32.82
CA THR A 277 -1.90 -19.31 -34.13
C THR A 277 -3.05 -19.04 -35.09
N ASN A 278 -2.77 -19.03 -36.39
CA ASN A 278 -3.80 -19.03 -37.43
C ASN A 278 -4.43 -20.42 -37.63
N GLU A 279 -5.41 -20.54 -38.52
CA GLU A 279 -6.07 -21.81 -38.87
C GLU A 279 -5.10 -22.86 -39.46
N ALA A 280 -3.99 -22.42 -40.08
CA ALA A 280 -2.92 -23.28 -40.57
C ALA A 280 -1.95 -23.74 -39.44
N GLY A 281 -2.16 -23.29 -38.21
CA GLY A 281 -1.35 -23.61 -37.04
C GLY A 281 -0.02 -22.86 -36.97
N GLU A 282 0.21 -21.84 -37.79
CA GLU A 282 1.39 -20.97 -37.75
C GLU A 282 1.23 -19.91 -36.65
N ILE A 283 2.31 -19.62 -35.92
CA ILE A 283 2.29 -18.58 -34.88
C ILE A 283 2.19 -17.22 -35.57
N ILE A 284 1.17 -16.44 -35.21
CA ILE A 284 0.94 -15.09 -35.74
C ILE A 284 1.37 -14.01 -34.74
N ASN A 285 1.22 -14.25 -33.44
CA ASN A 285 1.55 -13.30 -32.37
C ASN A 285 1.90 -14.05 -31.07
N TYR A 286 2.51 -13.34 -30.12
CA TYR A 286 2.65 -13.78 -28.73
C TYR A 286 1.83 -12.86 -27.81
N ILE A 287 0.99 -13.45 -26.97
CA ILE A 287 0.15 -12.73 -26.01
C ILE A 287 0.71 -12.99 -24.62
N ALA A 288 1.10 -11.95 -23.92
CA ALA A 288 1.55 -12.00 -22.54
C ALA A 288 0.52 -11.33 -21.63
N VAL A 289 0.07 -12.07 -20.62
CA VAL A 289 -0.73 -11.55 -19.50
C VAL A 289 0.19 -11.52 -18.27
N LYS A 290 0.27 -10.36 -17.64
CA LYS A 290 1.22 -10.04 -16.56
C LYS A 290 0.45 -9.48 -15.37
N ASP A 291 0.64 -10.10 -14.22
CA ASP A 291 0.08 -9.64 -12.95
C ASP A 291 1.21 -9.12 -12.05
N ASN A 292 1.03 -7.96 -11.44
CA ASN A 292 2.03 -7.37 -10.55
C ASN A 292 1.81 -7.89 -9.13
N ILE A 293 2.68 -8.79 -8.70
CA ILE A 293 2.56 -9.48 -7.41
C ILE A 293 3.50 -8.90 -6.34
N THR A 294 4.07 -7.72 -6.57
CA THR A 294 5.04 -7.10 -5.65
C THR A 294 4.43 -6.89 -4.26
N GLU A 295 3.31 -6.17 -4.18
CA GLU A 295 2.60 -5.90 -2.92
C GLU A 295 2.11 -7.20 -2.26
N GLN A 296 1.55 -8.13 -3.05
CA GLN A 296 1.08 -9.41 -2.55
C GLN A 296 2.23 -10.22 -1.92
N ARG A 297 3.40 -10.25 -2.54
CA ARG A 297 4.58 -10.95 -2.00
C ARG A 297 5.10 -10.30 -0.74
N GLU A 298 5.19 -8.97 -0.71
CA GLU A 298 5.61 -8.23 0.48
C GLU A 298 4.67 -8.51 1.66
N LEU A 299 3.36 -8.48 1.42
CA LEU A 299 2.36 -8.82 2.44
C LEU A 299 2.44 -10.28 2.87
N GLU A 300 2.66 -11.21 1.95
CA GLU A 300 2.82 -12.64 2.27
C GLU A 300 4.07 -12.90 3.11
N GLU A 301 5.19 -12.24 2.79
CA GLU A 301 6.42 -12.33 3.57
C GLU A 301 6.26 -11.70 4.95
N GLN A 302 5.64 -10.52 5.04
CA GLN A 302 5.30 -9.89 6.31
C GLN A 302 4.39 -10.77 7.16
N TYR A 303 3.38 -11.40 6.55
CA TYR A 303 2.47 -12.32 7.23
C TYR A 303 3.22 -13.56 7.75
N ARG A 304 4.04 -14.20 6.89
CA ARG A 304 4.87 -15.35 7.30
C ARG A 304 5.85 -14.97 8.40
N HIS A 305 6.44 -13.78 8.34
CA HIS A 305 7.33 -13.27 9.39
C HIS A 305 6.56 -13.06 10.70
N ALA A 306 5.38 -12.43 10.67
CA ALA A 306 4.52 -12.25 11.83
C ALA A 306 4.11 -13.59 12.46
N GLN A 307 3.72 -14.58 11.65
CA GLN A 307 3.34 -15.91 12.13
C GLN A 307 4.52 -16.68 12.75
N LYS A 308 5.73 -16.55 12.18
CA LYS A 308 6.96 -17.09 12.79
C LYS A 308 7.22 -16.42 14.15
N MET A 309 7.10 -15.10 14.22
CA MET A 309 7.30 -14.35 15.47
C MET A 309 6.28 -14.72 16.55
N GLU A 310 5.02 -14.94 16.20
CA GLU A 310 3.99 -15.41 17.13
C GLU A 310 4.33 -16.80 17.70
N THR A 311 4.78 -17.72 16.84
CA THR A 311 5.13 -19.09 17.26
C THR A 311 6.36 -19.10 18.17
N ILE A 312 7.39 -18.33 17.80
CA ILE A 312 8.60 -18.15 18.62
C ILE A 312 8.23 -17.54 19.97
N GLY A 313 7.37 -16.52 19.98
CA GLY A 313 6.93 -15.89 21.22
C GLY A 313 6.14 -16.84 22.14
N ARG A 314 5.23 -17.65 21.58
CA ARG A 314 4.47 -18.61 22.37
C ARG A 314 5.38 -19.62 23.08
N LEU A 315 6.35 -20.19 22.35
CA LEU A 315 7.34 -21.13 22.88
C LEU A 315 8.29 -20.46 23.88
N ALA A 316 8.83 -19.29 23.54
CA ALA A 316 9.72 -18.50 24.39
C ALA A 316 9.09 -18.19 25.75
N GLY A 317 7.81 -17.83 25.78
CA GLY A 317 7.11 -17.55 27.03
C GLY A 317 7.00 -18.76 27.97
N GLY A 318 6.59 -19.92 27.44
CA GLY A 318 6.49 -21.14 28.26
C GLY A 318 7.84 -21.59 28.79
N VAL A 319 8.88 -21.59 27.94
CA VAL A 319 10.24 -21.96 28.32
C VAL A 319 10.80 -20.98 29.36
N ALA A 320 10.64 -19.67 29.14
CA ALA A 320 11.11 -18.65 30.06
C ALA A 320 10.44 -18.72 31.44
N HIS A 321 9.18 -19.15 31.51
CA HIS A 321 8.48 -19.38 32.79
C HIS A 321 9.19 -20.42 33.64
N ASP A 322 9.50 -21.55 33.04
CA ASP A 322 10.14 -22.65 33.74
C ASP A 322 11.58 -22.29 34.13
N TYR A 323 12.30 -21.56 33.27
CA TYR A 323 13.62 -21.02 33.61
C TYR A 323 13.55 -20.01 34.77
N ASN A 324 12.62 -19.05 34.76
CA ASN A 324 12.48 -18.06 35.83
C ASN A 324 12.15 -18.72 37.18
N ASN A 325 11.35 -19.80 37.17
CA ASN A 325 11.07 -20.57 38.38
C ASN A 325 12.34 -21.24 38.92
N MET A 326 13.14 -21.89 38.07
CA MET A 326 14.41 -22.49 38.49
C MET A 326 15.41 -21.44 38.99
N LEU A 327 15.50 -20.30 38.31
CA LEU A 327 16.38 -19.19 38.73
C LEU A 327 15.95 -18.59 40.07
N SER A 328 14.64 -18.52 40.34
CA SER A 328 14.11 -18.08 41.63
C SER A 328 14.58 -19.00 42.76
N VAL A 329 14.56 -20.32 42.53
CA VAL A 329 15.03 -21.31 43.50
C VAL A 329 16.54 -21.20 43.73
N ILE A 330 17.34 -21.04 42.66
CA ILE A 330 18.80 -20.90 42.74
C ILE A 330 19.17 -19.63 43.51
N LEU A 331 18.63 -18.48 43.11
CA LEU A 331 18.90 -17.19 43.73
C LEU A 331 18.47 -17.18 45.20
N GLY A 332 17.25 -17.66 45.47
CA GLY A 332 16.72 -17.67 46.82
C GLY A 332 17.47 -18.61 47.76
N THR A 333 17.88 -19.78 47.28
CA THR A 333 18.71 -20.71 48.07
C THR A 333 20.08 -20.11 48.36
N ALA A 334 20.72 -19.49 47.36
CA ALA A 334 22.02 -18.83 47.56
C ALA A 334 21.91 -17.69 48.59
N GLN A 335 20.87 -16.85 48.52
CA GLN A 335 20.60 -15.79 49.50
C GLN A 335 20.41 -16.35 50.91
N MET A 336 19.60 -17.39 51.08
CA MET A 336 19.36 -17.99 52.41
C MET A 336 20.64 -18.58 53.02
N ILE A 337 21.53 -19.17 52.21
CA ILE A 337 22.79 -19.68 52.72
C ILE A 337 23.67 -18.51 53.17
N LEU A 338 23.78 -17.44 52.36
CA LEU A 338 24.56 -16.24 52.67
C LEU A 338 24.14 -15.51 53.97
N MET A 339 22.91 -15.71 54.43
CA MET A 339 22.41 -15.13 55.69
C MET A 339 22.81 -15.92 56.95
N ARG A 340 23.53 -17.03 56.82
CA ARG A 340 24.00 -17.81 57.98
C ARG A 340 25.29 -17.22 58.54
N ASP A 341 25.35 -17.09 59.87
CA ASP A 341 26.49 -16.47 60.57
C ASP A 341 27.80 -17.28 60.48
N GLU A 342 27.74 -18.57 60.12
CA GLU A 342 28.90 -19.50 60.08
C GLU A 342 29.28 -19.91 58.65
N LEU A 343 29.69 -18.95 57.82
CA LEU A 343 30.21 -19.23 56.47
C LEU A 343 31.69 -18.90 56.33
N SER A 344 32.43 -19.77 55.62
CA SER A 344 33.81 -19.46 55.23
C SER A 344 33.84 -18.42 54.09
N GLU A 345 34.89 -17.60 54.02
CA GLU A 345 35.08 -16.63 52.93
C GLU A 345 35.01 -17.29 51.54
N LYS A 346 35.55 -18.51 51.39
CA LYS A 346 35.46 -19.27 50.13
C LYS A 346 34.03 -19.63 49.77
N THR A 347 33.22 -20.01 50.76
CA THR A 347 31.80 -20.34 50.55
C THR A 347 31.01 -19.10 50.16
N ILE A 348 31.27 -17.96 50.81
CA ILE A 348 30.65 -16.67 50.46
C ILE A 348 30.97 -16.31 49.01
N ALA A 349 32.25 -16.35 48.63
CA ALA A 349 32.68 -16.04 47.26
C ALA A 349 32.04 -16.97 46.20
N SER A 350 31.93 -18.27 46.49
CA SER A 350 31.24 -19.22 45.58
C SER A 350 29.73 -18.93 45.46
N LEU A 351 29.07 -18.56 46.55
CA LEU A 351 27.64 -18.22 46.54
C LEU A 351 27.37 -16.91 45.79
N GLU A 352 28.24 -15.90 45.94
CA GLU A 352 28.18 -14.67 45.15
C GLU A 352 28.36 -14.95 43.64
N GLN A 353 29.24 -15.88 43.26
CA GLN A 353 29.38 -16.30 41.86
C GLN A 353 28.11 -17.00 41.33
N ILE A 354 27.50 -17.87 42.13
CA ILE A 354 26.22 -18.53 41.77
C ILE A 354 25.12 -17.47 41.58
N GLN A 355 25.04 -16.47 42.48
CA GLN A 355 24.09 -15.37 42.33
C GLN A 355 24.32 -14.58 41.05
N LYS A 356 25.58 -14.19 40.75
CA LYS A 356 25.91 -13.47 39.51
C LYS A 356 25.53 -14.27 38.27
N ALA A 357 25.82 -15.57 38.23
CA ALA A 357 25.48 -16.43 37.10
C ALA A 357 23.97 -16.61 36.91
N ALA A 358 23.23 -16.77 38.01
CA ALA A 358 21.78 -16.89 37.97
C ALA A 358 21.09 -15.57 37.59
N GLN A 359 21.60 -14.44 38.09
CA GLN A 359 21.12 -13.11 37.69
C GLN A 359 21.34 -12.86 36.20
N HIS A 360 22.53 -13.18 35.69
CA HIS A 360 22.82 -13.08 34.26
C HIS A 360 21.93 -14.00 33.40
N SER A 361 21.65 -15.21 33.88
CA SER A 361 20.72 -16.14 33.20
C SER A 361 19.28 -15.58 33.18
N SER A 362 18.87 -14.86 34.23
CA SER A 362 17.59 -14.16 34.28
C SER A 362 17.53 -13.04 33.23
N GLU A 363 18.60 -12.27 33.07
CA GLU A 363 18.70 -11.24 32.03
C GLU A 363 18.52 -11.81 30.62
N ILE A 364 19.18 -12.94 30.30
CA ILE A 364 19.03 -13.63 29.01
C ILE A 364 17.59 -14.11 28.80
N THR A 365 16.98 -14.66 29.85
CA THR A 365 15.60 -15.14 29.80
C THR A 365 14.61 -13.99 29.58
N ASN A 366 14.86 -12.84 30.21
CA ASN A 366 14.09 -11.61 30.00
C ASN A 366 14.29 -11.02 28.59
N GLN A 367 15.50 -11.11 28.02
CA GLN A 367 15.75 -10.73 26.63
C GLN A 367 14.93 -11.60 25.66
N LEU A 368 14.88 -12.92 25.88
CA LEU A 368 14.05 -13.82 25.08
C LEU A 368 12.54 -13.47 25.18
N LEU A 369 12.09 -13.06 26.37
CA LEU A 369 10.71 -12.59 26.60
C LEU A 369 10.40 -11.26 25.92
N ALA A 370 11.36 -10.33 25.86
CA ALA A 370 11.22 -9.05 25.16
C ALA A 370 10.86 -9.23 23.68
N PHE A 371 11.40 -10.27 23.03
CA PHE A 371 11.06 -10.64 21.65
C PHE A 371 9.65 -11.19 21.47
N SER A 372 9.15 -11.89 22.48
CA SER A 372 7.84 -12.53 22.43
C SER A 372 6.66 -11.53 22.52
N ARG A 373 6.92 -10.22 22.60
CA ARG A 373 5.95 -9.20 23.04
C ARG A 373 5.43 -9.42 24.48
N LYS A 374 6.04 -10.32 25.26
CA LYS A 374 5.54 -10.80 26.57
C LYS A 374 6.06 -10.05 27.80
N GLN A 375 6.86 -9.00 27.60
CA GLN A 375 7.39 -8.21 28.69
C GLN A 375 6.46 -7.02 28.95
N VAL A 376 5.90 -6.90 30.15
CA VAL A 376 5.12 -5.71 30.51
C VAL A 376 6.05 -4.53 30.63
N ILE A 377 5.89 -3.65 29.66
CA ILE A 377 6.39 -2.31 29.72
C ILE A 377 5.52 -1.49 30.65
N ASN A 378 6.14 -0.69 31.50
CA ASN A 378 5.51 0.35 32.28
C ASN A 378 6.05 1.71 31.80
N PRO A 379 5.53 2.25 30.69
CA PRO A 379 6.04 3.49 30.11
C PRO A 379 5.84 4.64 31.09
N LYS A 380 6.95 5.23 31.52
CA LYS A 380 6.98 6.41 32.39
C LYS A 380 7.46 7.61 31.58
N VAL A 381 6.99 8.79 31.95
CA VAL A 381 7.53 10.03 31.41
C VAL A 381 8.85 10.28 32.13
N ILE A 382 9.96 10.19 31.41
CA ILE A 382 11.30 10.25 31.99
C ILE A 382 12.21 11.21 31.23
N ASN A 383 13.30 11.62 31.90
CA ASN A 383 14.39 12.34 31.27
C ASN A 383 15.54 11.38 30.91
N VAL A 384 15.90 11.34 29.63
CA VAL A 384 16.91 10.42 29.08
C VAL A 384 18.28 10.62 29.71
N ASN A 385 18.67 11.86 30.07
CA ASN A 385 19.97 12.12 30.67
C ASN A 385 20.18 11.33 31.97
N HIS A 386 19.12 11.20 32.79
CA HIS A 386 19.22 10.48 34.07
C HIS A 386 19.47 8.99 33.85
N VAL A 387 18.68 8.35 32.99
CA VAL A 387 18.83 6.91 32.73
C VAL A 387 20.18 6.59 32.08
N VAL A 388 20.64 7.41 31.13
CA VAL A 388 21.95 7.21 30.49
C VAL A 388 23.08 7.38 31.51
N LYS A 389 23.01 8.39 32.37
CA LYS A 389 24.01 8.61 33.43
C LYS A 389 24.08 7.44 34.42
N ASP A 390 22.93 6.94 34.87
CA ASP A 390 22.86 5.80 35.79
C ASP A 390 23.41 4.52 35.12
N THR A 391 23.11 4.33 33.84
CA THR A 391 23.60 3.18 33.05
C THR A 391 25.11 3.23 32.84
N ILE A 392 25.67 4.40 32.53
CA ILE A 392 27.13 4.57 32.37
C ILE A 392 27.88 4.19 33.65
N GLN A 393 27.35 4.56 34.82
CA GLN A 393 27.96 4.22 36.10
C GLN A 393 28.05 2.70 36.33
N MET A 394 27.07 1.93 35.82
CA MET A 394 27.07 0.47 35.84
C MET A 394 28.01 -0.11 34.77
N LEU A 395 27.99 0.43 33.54
CA LEU A 395 28.77 -0.06 32.40
C LEU A 395 30.29 0.02 32.61
N GLY A 396 30.76 1.00 33.38
CA GLY A 396 32.18 1.10 33.73
C GLY A 396 32.74 -0.13 34.47
N ARG A 397 31.88 -1.01 35.01
CA ARG A 397 32.28 -2.29 35.63
C ARG A 397 32.16 -3.51 34.71
N LEU A 398 31.46 -3.35 33.58
CA LEU A 398 31.12 -4.44 32.65
C LEU A 398 31.99 -4.43 31.40
N LEU A 399 32.45 -3.26 30.96
CA LEU A 399 33.29 -3.10 29.77
C LEU A 399 34.78 -3.35 30.10
N LEU A 400 35.53 -3.85 29.12
CA LEU A 400 36.96 -4.18 29.24
C LEU A 400 37.80 -2.99 29.74
N GLU A 401 38.87 -3.29 30.48
CA GLU A 401 39.88 -2.29 30.87
C GLU A 401 40.49 -1.66 29.60
N GLY A 402 40.43 -0.32 29.48
CA GLY A 402 40.97 0.41 28.32
C GLY A 402 39.94 1.08 27.40
N ILE A 403 38.64 0.97 27.68
CA ILE A 403 37.59 1.71 26.97
C ILE A 403 37.27 3.04 27.68
N GLU A 404 37.52 4.16 27.01
CA GLU A 404 37.13 5.50 27.46
C GLU A 404 35.67 5.79 27.08
N ILE A 405 34.81 5.99 28.08
CA ILE A 405 33.39 6.35 27.87
C ILE A 405 33.24 7.86 27.99
N LEU A 406 32.89 8.52 26.88
CA LEU A 406 32.53 9.94 26.86
C LEU A 406 31.01 10.12 26.80
N PHE A 407 30.49 10.97 27.68
CA PHE A 407 29.07 11.30 27.72
C PHE A 407 28.83 12.79 27.56
N SER A 408 28.08 13.15 26.52
CA SER A 408 27.67 14.52 26.22
C SER A 408 26.15 14.67 26.39
N PRO A 409 25.66 15.02 27.60
CA PRO A 409 24.23 15.22 27.83
C PRO A 409 23.72 16.49 27.15
N ALA A 410 22.45 16.50 26.74
CA ALA A 410 21.80 17.74 26.31
C ALA A 410 21.53 18.65 27.52
N SER A 411 21.75 19.96 27.33
CA SER A 411 21.58 20.98 28.38
C SER A 411 20.13 21.19 28.82
N ASN A 412 19.16 20.93 27.94
CA ASN A 412 17.73 21.00 28.23
C ASN A 412 16.98 19.84 27.54
N THR A 413 17.32 18.60 27.90
CA THR A 413 16.71 17.41 27.31
C THR A 413 15.21 17.37 27.60
N LYS A 414 14.40 17.29 26.54
CA LYS A 414 12.95 17.12 26.66
C LYS A 414 12.61 15.71 27.19
N ASN A 415 11.44 15.54 27.79
CA ASN A 415 11.04 14.23 28.31
C ASN A 415 10.57 13.31 27.17
N ILE A 416 10.70 12.01 27.39
CA ILE A 416 10.13 10.97 26.52
C ILE A 416 9.26 10.04 27.37
N LYS A 417 8.33 9.33 26.73
CA LYS A 417 7.52 8.30 27.39
C LYS A 417 8.05 6.93 26.98
N ILE A 418 8.77 6.27 27.88
CA ILE A 418 9.36 4.94 27.65
C ILE A 418 9.47 4.19 28.99
N ASP A 419 9.49 2.86 28.94
CA ASP A 419 9.86 2.07 30.11
C ASP A 419 11.36 2.27 30.43
N PRO A 420 11.74 2.68 31.65
CA PRO A 420 13.15 2.90 32.01
C PRO A 420 14.04 1.65 31.85
N GLY A 421 13.50 0.46 32.11
CA GLY A 421 14.17 -0.82 31.91
C GLY A 421 14.41 -1.12 30.43
N GLN A 422 13.45 -0.81 29.55
CA GLN A 422 13.67 -0.91 28.10
C GLN A 422 14.77 0.05 27.62
N LEU A 423 14.75 1.30 28.08
CA LEU A 423 15.79 2.26 27.71
C LEU A 423 17.18 1.81 28.22
N HIS A 424 17.24 1.30 29.45
CA HIS A 424 18.45 0.72 30.01
C HIS A 424 18.95 -0.46 29.16
N GLN A 425 18.07 -1.37 28.76
CA GLN A 425 18.41 -2.52 27.93
C GLN A 425 18.90 -2.12 26.53
N ILE A 426 18.30 -1.09 25.92
CA ILE A 426 18.78 -0.53 24.64
C ILE A 426 20.22 -0.05 24.77
N ILE A 427 20.50 0.75 25.79
CA ILE A 427 21.83 1.33 26.03
C ILE A 427 22.83 0.22 26.30
N THR A 428 22.52 -0.71 27.21
CA THR A 428 23.42 -1.82 27.57
C THR A 428 23.75 -2.70 26.37
N ASN A 429 22.77 -3.10 25.55
CA ASN A 429 23.02 -3.93 24.38
C ASN A 429 23.94 -3.24 23.36
N LEU A 430 23.73 -1.95 23.12
CA LEU A 430 24.57 -1.19 22.19
C LEU A 430 25.97 -0.97 22.74
N CYS A 431 26.10 -0.60 24.02
CA CYS A 431 27.41 -0.38 24.64
C CYS A 431 28.24 -1.67 24.76
N VAL A 432 27.60 -2.81 25.08
CA VAL A 432 28.29 -4.12 25.10
C VAL A 432 28.76 -4.50 23.70
N ASN A 433 27.92 -4.35 22.67
CA ASN A 433 28.31 -4.62 21.29
C ASN A 433 29.45 -3.71 20.82
N SER A 434 29.43 -2.43 21.21
CA SER A 434 30.53 -1.51 20.96
C SER A 434 31.81 -1.90 21.70
N GLY A 435 31.70 -2.39 22.94
CA GLY A 435 32.84 -2.92 23.69
C GLY A 435 33.47 -4.15 23.03
N ASP A 436 32.66 -5.08 22.52
CA ASP A 436 33.13 -6.25 21.78
C ASP A 436 33.81 -5.86 20.45
N ALA A 437 33.43 -4.72 19.86
CA ALA A 437 34.08 -4.15 18.69
C ALA A 437 35.41 -3.42 19.01
N LEU A 438 35.76 -3.28 20.29
CA LEU A 438 36.93 -2.59 20.81
C LEU A 438 37.85 -3.54 21.63
N PRO A 439 38.39 -4.62 21.04
CA PRO A 439 39.16 -5.63 21.78
C PRO A 439 40.49 -5.11 22.37
N GLU A 440 41.07 -4.07 21.79
CA GLU A 440 42.31 -3.42 22.27
C GLU A 440 42.04 -2.15 23.09
N GLY A 441 40.78 -1.91 23.47
CA GLY A 441 40.32 -0.65 24.03
C GLY A 441 39.99 0.39 22.96
N GLY A 442 39.66 1.61 23.39
CA GLY A 442 39.28 2.71 22.50
C GLY A 442 38.24 3.61 23.12
N LYS A 443 37.35 4.17 22.30
CA LYS A 443 36.47 5.27 22.68
C LYS A 443 35.01 4.96 22.35
N LEU A 444 34.17 5.04 23.37
CA LEU A 444 32.72 4.93 23.27
C LEU A 444 32.09 6.28 23.63
N THR A 445 31.37 6.89 22.69
CA THR A 445 30.76 8.21 22.85
C THR A 445 29.24 8.10 22.87
N LEU A 446 28.61 8.60 23.93
CA LEU A 446 27.17 8.74 24.06
C LEU A 446 26.80 10.22 24.01
N THR A 447 25.94 10.61 23.09
CA THR A 447 25.49 12.00 22.91
C THR A 447 23.97 12.07 22.92
N ILE A 448 23.42 13.06 23.63
CA ILE A 448 21.98 13.33 23.66
C ILE A 448 21.73 14.72 23.11
N GLN A 449 20.78 14.85 22.19
CA GLN A 449 20.35 16.13 21.60
C GLN A 449 18.83 16.16 21.40
N ASN A 450 18.25 17.36 21.37
CA ASN A 450 16.87 17.51 20.89
C ASN A 450 16.93 17.82 19.39
N THR A 451 16.12 17.15 18.58
CA THR A 451 16.02 17.40 17.13
C THR A 451 14.55 17.56 16.71
N ALA A 452 14.32 18.19 15.58
CA ALA A 452 12.99 18.34 15.00
C ALA A 452 13.06 18.04 13.50
N PHE A 453 12.14 17.20 13.02
CA PHE A 453 12.00 16.90 11.60
C PHE A 453 10.82 17.67 11.02
N ALA A 454 11.09 18.48 10.00
CA ALA A 454 10.08 19.22 9.26
C ALA A 454 9.40 18.33 8.19
N GLU A 455 8.17 18.66 7.80
CA GLU A 455 7.39 17.91 6.80
C GLU A 455 8.14 17.73 5.48
N ASP A 456 8.83 18.77 5.00
CA ASP A 456 9.58 18.75 3.72
C ASP A 456 10.76 17.76 3.73
N TYR A 457 11.36 17.49 4.91
CA TYR A 457 12.47 16.54 5.05
C TYR A 457 12.00 15.08 5.04
N CYS A 458 10.78 14.84 5.55
CA CYS A 458 10.16 13.51 5.61
C CYS A 458 9.61 13.04 4.26
N GLN A 459 9.25 13.94 3.34
CA GLN A 459 8.76 13.57 1.99
C GLN A 459 9.78 12.80 1.14
N GLY A 460 11.08 12.90 1.45
CA GLY A 460 12.15 12.16 0.78
C GLY A 460 12.61 10.87 1.50
N HIS A 461 12.12 10.60 2.71
CA HIS A 461 12.56 9.46 3.52
C HIS A 461 11.38 8.79 4.21
N THR A 462 10.91 7.66 3.66
CA THR A 462 9.79 6.85 4.15
C THR A 462 9.94 6.37 5.60
N ALA A 463 11.15 6.47 6.17
CA ALA A 463 11.45 6.06 7.54
C ALA A 463 11.24 7.16 8.61
N PHE A 464 10.98 8.42 8.27
CA PHE A 464 10.86 9.51 9.25
C PHE A 464 9.46 10.12 9.29
N VAL A 465 8.98 10.44 10.49
CA VAL A 465 7.70 11.14 10.71
C VAL A 465 8.00 12.56 11.22
N PRO A 466 7.32 13.61 10.71
CA PRO A 466 7.50 14.98 11.19
C PRO A 466 7.22 15.11 12.69
N GLY A 467 8.05 15.86 13.43
CA GLY A 467 7.86 16.05 14.86
C GLY A 467 9.12 16.40 15.66
N ASN A 468 8.95 16.56 16.97
CA ASN A 468 10.02 16.81 17.93
C ASN A 468 10.52 15.49 18.54
N PHE A 469 11.83 15.28 18.53
CA PHE A 469 12.46 14.06 19.01
C PHE A 469 13.62 14.36 19.98
N VAL A 470 13.86 13.43 20.89
CA VAL A 470 15.13 13.29 21.59
C VAL A 470 15.97 12.29 20.82
N MET A 471 17.16 12.71 20.42
CA MET A 471 18.16 11.92 19.71
C MET A 471 19.19 11.40 20.70
N LEU A 472 19.39 10.08 20.73
CA LEU A 472 20.46 9.41 21.48
C LEU A 472 21.40 8.75 20.47
N THR A 473 22.65 9.20 20.44
CA THR A 473 23.71 8.65 19.59
C THR A 473 24.69 7.86 20.43
N ILE A 474 24.98 6.63 20.02
CA ILE A 474 26.01 5.76 20.61
C ILE A 474 27.00 5.43 19.50
N SER A 475 28.24 5.89 19.66
CA SER A 475 29.29 5.81 18.64
C SER A 475 30.55 5.19 19.21
N ASP A 476 31.08 4.17 18.53
CA ASP A 476 32.38 3.57 18.81
C ASP A 476 33.35 3.79 17.65
N ASN A 477 34.65 3.75 17.96
CA ASN A 477 35.73 3.75 16.98
C ASN A 477 36.33 2.35 16.78
N GLY A 478 35.49 1.31 16.86
CA GLY A 478 35.91 -0.09 16.81
C GLY A 478 36.11 -0.62 15.39
N THR A 479 36.04 -1.95 15.27
CA THR A 479 36.27 -2.67 14.01
C THR A 479 35.23 -2.39 12.92
N GLY A 480 34.07 -1.81 13.28
CA GLY A 480 33.00 -1.49 12.33
C GLY A 480 32.31 -2.73 11.73
N ILE A 481 31.26 -2.48 10.96
CA ILE A 481 30.38 -3.48 10.34
C ILE A 481 30.51 -3.37 8.81
N PRO A 482 30.85 -4.46 8.10
CA PRO A 482 30.88 -4.47 6.64
C PRO A 482 29.53 -4.12 5.99
N GLN A 483 29.56 -3.38 4.88
CA GLN A 483 28.35 -2.97 4.14
C GLN A 483 27.47 -4.15 3.70
N SER A 484 28.07 -5.31 3.43
CA SER A 484 27.36 -6.52 2.99
C SER A 484 26.48 -7.13 4.08
N ILE A 485 26.79 -6.90 5.35
CA ILE A 485 26.02 -7.46 6.49
C ILE A 485 25.14 -6.42 7.17
N LEU A 486 25.39 -5.12 6.95
CA LEU A 486 24.65 -4.01 7.55
C LEU A 486 23.11 -4.14 7.43
N PRO A 487 22.53 -4.59 6.29
CA PRO A 487 21.08 -4.76 6.17
C PRO A 487 20.50 -5.86 7.08
N HIS A 488 21.33 -6.83 7.49
CA HIS A 488 20.91 -8.03 8.22
C HIS A 488 21.14 -7.95 9.73
N ILE A 489 21.81 -6.90 10.24
CA ILE A 489 22.22 -6.84 11.66
C ILE A 489 21.05 -6.77 12.65
N PHE A 490 19.85 -6.40 12.18
CA PHE A 490 18.63 -6.38 12.97
C PHE A 490 17.78 -7.64 12.82
N GLU A 491 18.23 -8.61 12.01
CA GLU A 491 17.56 -9.90 11.89
C GLU A 491 17.76 -10.72 13.18
N PRO A 492 16.71 -11.37 13.72
CA PRO A 492 16.84 -12.22 14.88
C PRO A 492 17.83 -13.37 14.64
N PHE A 493 18.66 -13.66 15.64
CA PHE A 493 19.71 -14.70 15.62
C PHE A 493 20.88 -14.43 14.66
N PHE A 494 20.89 -13.28 13.97
CA PHE A 494 22.03 -12.88 13.17
C PHE A 494 23.21 -12.49 14.07
N THR A 495 24.36 -13.15 13.90
CA THR A 495 25.59 -12.84 14.65
C THR A 495 26.81 -13.12 13.79
N THR A 496 27.82 -12.26 13.90
CA THR A 496 29.15 -12.46 13.31
C THR A 496 30.15 -13.07 14.29
N LYS A 497 29.73 -13.31 15.55
CA LYS A 497 30.55 -13.90 16.61
C LYS A 497 30.59 -15.43 16.49
N GLU A 498 31.64 -16.04 17.03
CA GLU A 498 31.77 -17.51 17.11
C GLU A 498 30.57 -18.15 17.82
N GLU A 499 30.27 -19.40 17.45
CA GLU A 499 29.15 -20.17 17.97
C GLU A 499 29.19 -20.24 19.50
N GLY A 500 28.13 -19.75 20.16
CA GLY A 500 28.03 -19.67 21.63
C GLY A 500 28.50 -18.35 22.28
N LYS A 501 29.16 -17.44 21.55
CA LYS A 501 29.59 -16.12 22.08
C LYS A 501 28.62 -14.97 21.77
N GLY A 502 27.65 -15.19 20.88
CA GLY A 502 26.64 -14.19 20.53
C GLY A 502 25.28 -14.83 20.34
N THR A 503 24.28 -14.32 21.05
CA THR A 503 22.89 -14.79 20.92
C THR A 503 22.24 -14.34 19.60
N GLY A 504 22.81 -13.32 18.93
CA GLY A 504 22.22 -12.68 17.76
C GLY A 504 20.88 -11.97 18.04
N LEU A 505 20.56 -11.75 19.32
CA LEU A 505 19.30 -11.19 19.78
C LEU A 505 19.44 -9.75 20.30
N GLY A 506 20.65 -9.26 20.52
CA GLY A 506 20.87 -7.92 21.10
C GLY A 506 20.32 -6.78 20.23
N LEU A 507 20.74 -6.71 18.96
CA LEU A 507 20.35 -5.63 18.04
C LEU A 507 18.89 -5.73 17.59
N ALA A 508 18.38 -6.94 17.38
CA ALA A 508 16.97 -7.14 17.06
C ALA A 508 16.05 -6.70 18.24
N SER A 509 16.50 -6.86 19.50
CA SER A 509 15.78 -6.33 20.68
C SER A 509 15.74 -4.82 20.67
N VAL A 510 16.88 -4.19 20.36
CA VAL A 510 17.01 -2.72 20.28
C VAL A 510 16.05 -2.19 19.22
N TYR A 511 16.05 -2.78 18.03
CA TYR A 511 15.14 -2.39 16.94
C TYR A 511 13.68 -2.50 17.37
N GLY A 512 13.29 -3.63 17.96
CA GLY A 512 11.93 -3.86 18.46
C GLY A 512 11.51 -2.84 19.53
N ALA A 513 12.36 -2.60 20.53
CA ALA A 513 12.08 -1.67 21.62
C ALA A 513 11.95 -0.22 21.13
N VAL A 514 12.80 0.21 20.19
CA VAL A 514 12.73 1.55 19.58
C VAL A 514 11.43 1.72 18.80
N LYS A 515 11.09 0.75 17.94
CA LYS A 515 9.86 0.80 17.15
C LYS A 515 8.60 0.75 18.01
N HIS A 516 8.61 -0.03 19.08
CA HIS A 516 7.48 -0.10 20.02
C HIS A 516 7.19 1.24 20.73
N ASN A 517 8.23 2.07 20.91
CA ASN A 517 8.10 3.41 21.49
C ASN A 517 7.94 4.50 20.43
N ASN A 518 7.44 4.14 19.24
CA ASN A 518 7.25 5.02 18.09
C ASN A 518 8.52 5.78 17.68
N GLY A 519 9.67 5.16 17.90
CA GLY A 519 10.98 5.70 17.60
C GLY A 519 11.56 5.20 16.29
N PHE A 520 12.72 5.78 15.94
CA PHE A 520 13.49 5.42 14.75
C PHE A 520 14.92 5.08 15.14
N ILE A 521 15.54 4.21 14.38
CA ILE A 521 16.95 3.84 14.54
C ILE A 521 17.63 3.95 13.18
N ASN A 522 18.76 4.64 13.15
CA ASN A 522 19.67 4.69 12.02
C ASN A 522 21.02 4.12 12.43
N VAL A 523 21.71 3.45 11.51
CA VAL A 523 23.03 2.87 11.73
C VAL A 523 23.95 3.28 10.60
N GLU A 524 25.10 3.83 10.98
CA GLU A 524 26.18 4.18 10.07
C GLU A 524 27.43 3.45 10.54
N SER A 525 28.06 2.69 9.66
CA SER A 525 29.26 1.93 10.01
C SER A 525 30.20 1.85 8.83
N VAL A 526 31.49 1.98 9.12
CA VAL A 526 32.56 1.81 8.14
C VAL A 526 33.56 0.82 8.73
N GLN A 527 33.83 -0.26 7.99
CA GLN A 527 34.77 -1.29 8.42
C GLN A 527 36.14 -0.67 8.74
N GLY A 528 36.63 -0.91 9.94
CA GLY A 528 37.89 -0.40 10.48
C GLY A 528 37.85 1.03 11.04
N GLN A 529 36.70 1.72 11.00
CA GLN A 529 36.56 3.08 11.56
C GLN A 529 35.56 3.16 12.71
N GLY A 530 34.64 2.20 12.81
CA GLY A 530 33.69 2.09 13.91
C GLY A 530 32.24 2.14 13.48
N THR A 531 31.35 2.16 14.46
CA THR A 531 29.89 2.12 14.25
C THR A 531 29.20 3.21 15.05
N THR A 532 28.19 3.83 14.45
CA THR A 532 27.34 4.83 15.09
C THR A 532 25.87 4.42 14.95
N PHE A 533 25.23 4.19 16.10
CA PHE A 533 23.78 4.02 16.21
C PHE A 533 23.15 5.34 16.63
N THR A 534 22.14 5.79 15.89
CA THR A 534 21.37 7.00 16.20
C THR A 534 19.91 6.62 16.42
N LEU A 535 19.42 6.85 17.64
CA LEU A 535 18.09 6.50 18.10
C LEU A 535 17.26 7.78 18.27
N PHE A 536 16.01 7.76 17.83
CA PHE A 536 15.10 8.89 17.92
C PHE A 536 13.85 8.50 18.70
N PHE A 537 13.52 9.24 19.74
CA PHE A 537 12.32 9.03 20.56
C PHE A 537 11.43 10.27 20.55
N PRO A 538 10.11 10.14 20.34
CA PRO A 538 9.21 11.28 20.29
C PRO A 538 9.14 11.98 21.65
N VAL A 539 9.15 13.31 21.62
CA VAL A 539 9.05 14.14 22.82
C VAL A 539 7.66 14.01 23.45
N CYS A 540 7.62 13.91 24.77
CA CYS A 540 6.41 13.99 25.58
C CYS A 540 6.41 15.27 26.42
N GLU A 541 5.38 16.10 26.27
CA GLU A 541 5.26 17.37 27.01
C GLU A 541 4.69 17.21 28.44
N ALA A 542 4.35 15.99 28.86
CA ALA A 542 3.87 15.72 30.20
C ALA A 542 4.99 15.96 31.25
N LYS A 543 4.61 16.44 32.44
CA LYS A 543 5.54 16.60 33.56
C LYS A 543 6.00 15.23 34.06
N ASN A 544 7.27 15.16 34.42
CA ASN A 544 7.94 13.95 34.92
C ASN A 544 7.21 13.44 36.17
N ASP A 545 6.72 12.20 36.14
CA ASP A 545 6.34 11.47 37.36
C ASP A 545 7.65 11.10 38.06
N SER A 546 8.24 12.06 38.76
CA SER A 546 9.47 11.83 39.50
C SER A 546 9.25 10.66 40.45
N LEU A 547 9.96 9.56 40.19
CA LEU A 547 10.17 8.47 41.12
C LEU A 547 10.55 9.10 42.47
N LYS A 548 9.60 9.10 43.42
CA LYS A 548 9.96 9.28 44.82
C LYS A 548 10.89 8.12 45.14
N ARG A 549 12.18 8.40 45.21
CA ARG A 549 13.18 7.52 45.81
C ARG A 549 12.76 7.41 47.28
N VAL A 550 11.96 6.40 47.60
CA VAL A 550 11.69 6.04 49.00
C VAL A 550 13.05 5.71 49.57
N LYS A 551 13.47 6.49 50.56
CA LYS A 551 14.70 6.23 51.30
C LYS A 551 14.62 4.80 51.84
N GLU A 552 15.69 4.05 51.67
CA GLU A 552 15.99 2.85 52.44
C GLU A 552 15.97 3.26 53.92
N ASP A 553 14.82 3.07 54.56
CA ASP A 553 14.77 2.88 55.99
C ASP A 553 14.40 1.41 56.16
N ALA A 554 15.41 0.59 56.47
CA ALA A 554 15.26 -0.79 56.90
C ALA A 554 14.63 -0.78 58.31
N GLY A 555 13.43 -0.22 58.43
CA GLY A 555 12.60 -0.31 59.60
C GLY A 555 12.02 -1.72 59.65
N LYS A 556 12.29 -2.44 60.74
CA LYS A 556 11.74 -3.78 61.04
C LYS A 556 10.27 -3.84 60.62
N THR A 557 9.99 -4.56 59.56
CA THR A 557 8.65 -4.85 59.07
C THR A 557 7.86 -5.47 60.22
N ARG A 558 6.67 -4.94 60.50
CA ARG A 558 5.76 -5.51 61.49
C ARG A 558 5.56 -7.00 61.16
N SER A 559 5.64 -7.89 62.15
CA SER A 559 5.30 -9.30 61.94
C SER A 559 3.82 -9.40 61.57
N ILE A 560 3.54 -9.98 60.40
CA ILE A 560 2.20 -10.14 59.83
C ILE A 560 1.93 -11.62 59.58
N THR A 561 0.66 -11.98 59.43
CA THR A 561 0.23 -13.30 58.96
C THR A 561 -0.24 -13.22 57.52
N LEU A 562 0.39 -14.00 56.64
CA LEU A 562 0.09 -14.00 55.21
C LEU A 562 -0.24 -15.39 54.70
N LEU A 563 -1.07 -15.45 53.65
CA LEU A 563 -1.37 -16.68 52.92
C LEU A 563 -0.56 -16.71 51.61
N LEU A 564 0.41 -17.63 51.53
CA LEU A 564 1.21 -17.92 50.35
C LEU A 564 0.53 -19.00 49.51
N VAL A 565 0.22 -18.69 48.25
CA VAL A 565 -0.36 -19.62 47.28
C VAL A 565 0.56 -19.74 46.07
N GLU A 566 1.18 -20.90 45.91
CA GLU A 566 2.17 -21.16 44.87
C GLU A 566 2.04 -22.62 44.43
N ASN A 567 1.91 -22.90 43.14
CA ASN A 567 1.75 -24.28 42.66
C ASN A 567 3.07 -25.00 42.57
N GLU A 568 4.18 -24.32 42.28
CA GLU A 568 5.47 -24.98 42.22
C GLU A 568 6.06 -25.20 43.63
N SER A 569 6.23 -26.47 44.00
CA SER A 569 6.79 -26.95 45.25
C SER A 569 8.11 -26.29 45.64
N MET A 570 9.08 -26.17 44.72
CA MET A 570 10.39 -25.62 45.06
C MET A 570 10.33 -24.11 45.27
N VAL A 571 9.60 -23.39 44.42
CA VAL A 571 9.38 -21.94 44.56
C VAL A 571 8.64 -21.66 45.88
N ARG A 572 7.59 -22.43 46.17
CA ARG A 572 6.80 -22.32 47.40
C ARG A 572 7.66 -22.47 48.65
N GLU A 573 8.53 -23.48 48.70
CA GLU A 573 9.42 -23.73 49.84
C GLU A 573 10.45 -22.61 50.03
N VAL A 574 11.03 -22.09 48.95
CA VAL A 574 12.00 -20.99 49.02
C VAL A 574 11.31 -19.69 49.47
N THR A 575 10.17 -19.34 48.86
CA THR A 575 9.41 -18.14 49.23
C THR A 575 8.91 -18.21 50.66
N LYS A 576 8.41 -19.35 51.11
CA LYS A 576 8.02 -19.58 52.52
C LYS A 576 9.18 -19.25 53.46
N LYS A 577 10.36 -19.82 53.21
CA LYS A 577 11.54 -19.59 54.06
C LYS A 577 11.98 -18.13 54.05
N MET A 578 11.95 -17.44 52.90
CA MET A 578 12.25 -16.01 52.84
C MET A 578 11.32 -15.19 53.74
N LEU A 579 10.01 -15.50 53.72
CA LEU A 579 9.01 -14.82 54.54
C LEU A 579 9.17 -15.12 56.03
N GLU A 580 9.52 -16.36 56.38
CA GLU A 580 9.86 -16.74 57.77
C GLU A 580 11.12 -16.02 58.27
N VAL A 581 12.14 -15.86 57.42
CA VAL A 581 13.36 -15.08 57.72
C VAL A 581 13.05 -13.60 57.94
N LEU A 582 12.09 -13.04 57.18
CA LEU A 582 11.57 -11.69 57.39
C LEU A 582 10.71 -11.55 58.67
N GLY A 583 10.45 -12.65 59.39
CA GLY A 583 9.73 -12.66 60.66
C GLY A 583 8.21 -12.70 60.50
N HIS A 584 7.69 -13.13 59.34
CA HIS A 584 6.26 -13.26 59.09
C HIS A 584 5.73 -14.67 59.41
N LYS A 585 4.46 -14.77 59.80
CA LYS A 585 3.74 -16.04 59.94
C LYS A 585 3.13 -16.43 58.59
N VAL A 586 3.51 -17.59 58.06
CA VAL A 586 3.13 -18.01 56.70
C VAL A 586 2.16 -19.19 56.75
N LEU A 587 0.95 -19.00 56.23
CA LEU A 587 0.06 -20.10 55.85
C LEU A 587 0.33 -20.44 54.38
N VAL A 588 0.46 -21.72 54.06
CA VAL A 588 0.91 -22.18 52.74
C VAL A 588 -0.16 -23.03 52.07
N ALA A 589 -0.44 -22.73 50.80
CA ALA A 589 -1.31 -23.52 49.94
C ALA A 589 -0.60 -23.87 48.62
N ALA A 590 -0.77 -25.10 48.16
CA ALA A 590 -0.28 -25.56 46.87
C ALA A 590 -1.18 -25.15 45.69
N GLY A 591 -2.33 -24.55 45.96
CA GLY A 591 -3.23 -24.06 44.94
C GLY A 591 -4.52 -23.45 45.49
N SER A 592 -5.33 -22.93 44.57
CA SER A 592 -6.52 -22.12 44.86
C SER A 592 -7.58 -22.77 45.75
N LYS A 593 -7.80 -24.10 45.64
CA LYS A 593 -8.77 -24.81 46.50
C LYS A 593 -8.33 -24.87 47.95
N GLU A 594 -7.07 -25.21 48.19
CA GLU A 594 -6.48 -25.28 49.53
C GLU A 594 -6.41 -23.88 50.14
N ALA A 595 -6.05 -22.87 49.33
CA ALA A 595 -6.05 -21.47 49.74
C ALA A 595 -7.42 -21.01 50.24
N LEU A 596 -8.51 -21.35 49.54
CA LEU A 596 -9.88 -21.03 49.99
C LEU A 596 -10.25 -21.74 51.30
N ALA A 597 -9.81 -22.99 51.48
CA ALA A 597 -10.06 -23.72 52.73
C ALA A 597 -9.33 -23.08 53.91
N LEU A 598 -8.05 -22.73 53.74
CA LEU A 598 -7.24 -22.03 54.75
C LEU A 598 -7.77 -20.62 55.04
N PHE A 599 -8.16 -19.88 54.01
CA PHE A 599 -8.79 -18.57 54.16
C PHE A 599 -10.06 -18.66 55.02
N ASN A 600 -10.94 -19.63 54.76
CA ASN A 600 -12.17 -19.79 55.55
C ASN A 600 -11.91 -20.12 57.03
N GLN A 601 -10.81 -20.82 57.34
CA GLN A 601 -10.42 -21.15 58.70
C GLN A 601 -9.75 -19.97 59.44
N HIS A 602 -8.93 -19.18 58.74
CA HIS A 602 -8.08 -18.12 59.32
C HIS A 602 -8.46 -16.70 58.88
N LYS A 603 -9.69 -16.51 58.40
CA LYS A 603 -10.12 -15.27 57.71
C LYS A 603 -9.85 -13.96 58.45
N ASN A 604 -9.82 -13.95 59.78
CA ASN A 604 -9.64 -12.74 60.59
C ASN A 604 -8.18 -12.51 61.01
N GLU A 605 -7.31 -13.50 60.78
CA GLU A 605 -5.89 -13.45 61.15
C GLU A 605 -5.02 -13.02 59.97
N LEU A 606 -5.54 -13.05 58.74
CA LEU A 606 -4.78 -12.73 57.54
C LEU A 606 -4.67 -11.22 57.30
N ASP A 607 -3.42 -10.79 57.09
CA ASP A 607 -3.00 -9.42 56.79
C ASP A 607 -2.63 -9.23 55.30
N LEU A 608 -2.25 -10.29 54.59
CA LEU A 608 -1.86 -10.24 53.16
C LEU A 608 -2.14 -11.57 52.44
N LEU A 609 -2.65 -11.49 51.21
CA LEU A 609 -2.66 -12.61 50.26
C LEU A 609 -1.48 -12.48 49.30
N LEU A 610 -0.60 -13.48 49.25
CA LEU A 610 0.49 -13.59 48.29
C LEU A 610 0.22 -14.79 47.37
N THR A 611 -0.11 -14.56 46.09
CA THR A 611 -0.57 -15.63 45.20
C THR A 611 0.13 -15.60 43.84
N ASP A 612 0.46 -16.77 43.28
CA ASP A 612 0.77 -16.88 41.85
C ASP A 612 -0.46 -16.50 41.02
N VAL A 613 -0.23 -15.83 39.90
CA VAL A 613 -1.26 -15.44 38.93
C VAL A 613 -1.74 -16.66 38.14
N VAL A 614 -0.81 -17.51 37.70
CA VAL A 614 -1.13 -18.68 36.85
C VAL A 614 -1.13 -19.94 37.69
N MET A 615 -2.33 -20.46 37.95
CA MET A 615 -2.50 -21.68 38.74
C MET A 615 -3.50 -22.63 38.07
N PRO A 616 -3.35 -23.95 38.27
CA PRO A 616 -4.33 -24.93 37.83
C PRO A 616 -5.71 -24.70 38.47
N VAL A 617 -6.77 -25.08 37.76
CA VAL A 617 -8.19 -25.01 38.16
C VAL A 617 -8.76 -23.58 38.28
N MET A 618 -8.06 -22.67 38.95
CA MET A 618 -8.51 -21.29 39.18
C MET A 618 -7.29 -20.39 39.32
N SER A 619 -7.29 -19.27 38.59
CA SER A 619 -6.19 -18.30 38.61
C SER A 619 -6.10 -17.57 39.95
N GLY A 620 -4.93 -16.97 40.24
CA GLY A 620 -4.75 -16.15 41.45
C GLY A 620 -5.74 -14.99 41.54
N ARG A 621 -6.12 -14.42 40.39
CA ARG A 621 -7.16 -13.39 40.35
C ARG A 621 -8.53 -13.93 40.69
N GLN A 622 -8.95 -15.05 40.10
CA GLN A 622 -10.25 -15.65 40.43
C GLN A 622 -10.33 -16.07 41.91
N LEU A 623 -9.20 -16.45 42.50
CA LEU A 623 -9.08 -16.69 43.94
C LEU A 623 -9.26 -15.38 44.73
N GLN A 624 -8.54 -14.32 44.36
CA GLN A 624 -8.65 -13.00 44.99
C GLN A 624 -10.07 -12.43 44.88
N GLU A 625 -10.72 -12.50 43.72
CA GLU A 625 -12.11 -12.03 43.53
C GLU A 625 -13.11 -12.77 44.43
N LYS A 626 -12.85 -14.04 44.78
CA LYS A 626 -13.66 -14.78 45.74
C LYS A 626 -13.39 -14.37 47.18
N ILE A 627 -12.14 -14.09 47.51
CA ILE A 627 -11.72 -13.62 48.83
C ILE A 627 -12.19 -12.18 49.08
N GLU A 628 -12.09 -11.29 48.10
CA GLU A 628 -12.49 -9.88 48.15
C GLU A 628 -13.98 -9.72 48.45
N ARG A 629 -14.83 -10.63 47.98
CA ARG A 629 -16.27 -10.66 48.34
C ARG A 629 -16.51 -10.86 49.84
N ILE A 630 -15.53 -11.36 50.59
CA ILE A 630 -15.62 -11.69 52.01
C ILE A 630 -14.76 -10.73 52.85
N ARG A 631 -13.53 -10.44 52.41
CA ARG A 631 -12.57 -9.49 53.01
C ARG A 631 -12.11 -8.50 51.92
N PRO A 632 -12.86 -7.41 51.65
CA PRO A 632 -12.47 -6.40 50.66
C PRO A 632 -11.23 -5.61 51.07
N ASP A 633 -10.93 -5.62 52.37
CA ASP A 633 -9.83 -4.91 53.02
C ASP A 633 -8.51 -5.70 52.99
N LEU A 634 -8.49 -6.96 52.55
CA LEU A 634 -7.29 -7.78 52.52
C LEU A 634 -6.42 -7.39 51.30
N PRO A 635 -5.21 -6.82 51.51
CA PRO A 635 -4.29 -6.52 50.42
C PRO A 635 -3.86 -7.82 49.71
N THR A 636 -3.64 -7.72 48.40
CA THR A 636 -3.19 -8.85 47.58
C THR A 636 -1.94 -8.47 46.79
N LEU A 637 -0.88 -9.26 46.95
CA LEU A 637 0.35 -9.21 46.18
C LEU A 637 0.37 -10.40 45.21
N TYR A 638 0.44 -10.10 43.92
CA TYR A 638 0.52 -11.12 42.88
C TYR A 638 1.97 -11.46 42.54
N MET A 639 2.27 -12.74 42.36
CA MET A 639 3.56 -13.21 41.85
C MET A 639 3.38 -13.78 40.45
N SER A 640 4.31 -13.49 39.53
CA SER A 640 4.38 -14.22 38.27
C SER A 640 5.78 -14.17 37.69
N GLY A 641 6.17 -15.20 36.94
CA GLY A 641 7.31 -15.12 36.03
C GLY A 641 7.05 -14.22 34.81
N HIS A 642 5.78 -13.91 34.53
CA HIS A 642 5.30 -13.28 33.29
C HIS A 642 4.23 -12.25 33.62
N THR A 643 4.58 -10.99 33.46
CA THR A 643 3.68 -9.87 33.77
C THR A 643 2.46 -9.78 32.82
N GLU A 644 2.44 -10.43 31.65
CA GLU A 644 1.29 -10.40 30.73
C GLU A 644 0.21 -11.47 31.01
N SER A 645 0.51 -12.58 31.70
CA SER A 645 -0.53 -13.52 32.19
C SER A 645 -1.58 -12.83 33.09
N VAL A 646 -1.13 -11.72 33.66
CA VAL A 646 -1.84 -10.76 34.51
C VAL A 646 -2.69 -9.79 33.65
N ILE A 647 -2.26 -9.47 32.43
CA ILE A 647 -2.89 -8.50 31.52
C ILE A 647 -3.86 -9.18 30.53
N GLU A 648 -3.41 -10.17 29.75
CA GLU A 648 -4.18 -10.77 28.63
C GLU A 648 -5.43 -11.54 29.07
N ASN A 649 -5.35 -12.32 30.15
CA ASN A 649 -6.48 -13.14 30.61
C ASN A 649 -7.37 -12.43 31.63
N HIS A 650 -6.93 -11.29 32.17
CA HIS A 650 -7.48 -10.80 33.43
C HIS A 650 -7.66 -9.28 33.50
N GLY A 651 -6.98 -8.43 32.72
CA GLY A 651 -7.22 -6.97 32.72
C GLY A 651 -6.79 -6.27 34.02
N ILE A 652 -5.51 -6.40 34.40
CA ILE A 652 -4.94 -5.93 35.67
C ILE A 652 -4.36 -4.49 35.61
N LEU A 653 -4.61 -3.71 34.58
CA LEU A 653 -4.27 -2.27 34.57
C LEU A 653 -5.33 -1.39 35.26
N LYS A 654 -5.82 -1.81 36.43
CA LYS A 654 -6.48 -0.88 37.37
C LYS A 654 -5.40 -0.36 38.31
N THR A 655 -5.31 0.96 38.42
CA THR A 655 -4.50 1.65 39.45
C THR A 655 -4.81 1.03 40.82
N GLY A 656 -3.80 0.44 41.49
CA GLY A 656 -3.92 -0.13 42.84
C GLY A 656 -3.55 -1.60 43.01
N ILE A 657 -3.10 -2.31 41.97
CA ILE A 657 -2.72 -3.74 42.08
C ILE A 657 -1.21 -3.88 42.31
N HIS A 658 -0.83 -4.63 43.36
CA HIS A 658 0.57 -4.93 43.71
C HIS A 658 1.07 -6.19 43.03
N PHE A 659 2.28 -6.11 42.47
CA PHE A 659 2.87 -7.21 41.70
C PHE A 659 4.36 -7.39 42.01
N LEU A 660 4.79 -8.64 42.09
CA LEU A 660 6.16 -9.09 42.30
C LEU A 660 6.58 -10.03 41.16
N GLN A 661 7.62 -9.64 40.41
CA GLN A 661 8.14 -10.42 39.28
C GLN A 661 9.10 -11.50 39.76
N LYS A 662 8.94 -12.73 39.29
CA LYS A 662 9.93 -13.82 39.47
C LYS A 662 11.01 -13.74 38.38
N PRO A 663 12.31 -13.95 38.70
CA PRO A 663 12.85 -14.15 40.05
C PRO A 663 12.95 -12.84 40.84
N PHE A 664 12.76 -12.93 42.17
CA PHE A 664 12.85 -11.81 43.10
C PHE A 664 13.84 -12.11 44.23
N SER A 665 14.44 -11.05 44.79
CA SER A 665 15.27 -11.12 45.99
C SER A 665 14.44 -11.00 47.28
N LEU A 666 15.06 -11.34 48.40
CA LEU A 666 14.48 -11.11 49.73
C LEU A 666 14.20 -9.62 50.01
N ALA A 667 15.03 -8.71 49.46
CA ALA A 667 14.82 -7.27 49.55
C ALA A 667 13.59 -6.82 48.74
N ASP A 668 13.45 -7.30 47.50
CA ASP A 668 12.29 -7.01 46.65
C ASP A 668 10.99 -7.47 47.29
N LEU A 669 11.00 -8.69 47.86
CA LEU A 669 9.87 -9.26 48.57
C LEU A 669 9.48 -8.42 49.78
N ASN A 670 10.44 -8.04 50.62
CA ASN A 670 10.19 -7.20 51.80
C ASN A 670 9.64 -5.82 51.42
N GLN A 671 10.23 -5.19 50.41
CA GLN A 671 9.76 -3.89 49.90
C GLN A 671 8.31 -3.99 49.38
N LYS A 672 8.01 -4.99 48.55
CA LYS A 672 6.67 -5.15 47.96
C LYS A 672 5.60 -5.50 48.98
N ILE A 673 5.96 -6.23 50.04
CA ILE A 673 5.05 -6.48 51.17
C ILE A 673 4.75 -5.17 51.91
N GLY A 674 5.76 -4.34 52.18
CA GLY A 674 5.56 -3.02 52.78
C GLY A 674 4.65 -2.13 51.94
N GLU A 675 4.93 -2.02 50.63
CA GLU A 675 4.10 -1.26 49.68
C GLU A 675 2.64 -1.74 49.64
N ALA A 676 2.40 -3.04 49.81
CA ALA A 676 1.06 -3.62 49.79
C ALA A 676 0.25 -3.37 51.06
N ILE A 677 0.91 -3.20 52.21
CA ILE A 677 0.28 -3.06 53.53
C ILE A 677 0.12 -1.61 53.96
N ASP A 678 0.98 -0.72 53.47
CA ASP A 678 0.95 0.72 53.79
C ASP A 678 -0.09 1.52 52.98
N GLN A 679 -0.88 0.85 52.13
CA GLN A 679 -2.07 1.41 51.46
C GLN A 679 -3.34 1.17 52.29
#